data_AF-S9VVW5-F1
#
_entry.id   AF-S9VVW5-F1
#
_cell.length_a   1.000
_cell.length_b   1.000
_cell.length_c   1.000
_cell.angle_alpha   90.00
_cell.angle_beta   90.00
_cell.angle_gamma   90.00
#
_symmetry.space_group_name_H-M   'P 1'
#
loop_
_entity.id
_entity.type
_entity.pdbx_description
1 polymer ?
#
loop_
_entity_poly.entity_id
_entity_poly.type
_entity_poly.pdbx_seq_one_letter_code
_entity_poly.pdbx_strand_id
1 'polypeptide(L)'
;MDKLVFSYCPSSKVNAKFLIKVCFLEWQDALDTHLCTFQLFSDSEPLSLVQRFFVSKTPNKSVLPIELSRFAKNNWVNFEISVAEFPANSHFLISMWKPSLHDEAKYEFVGNAKYALFDENKLLRQGLQKIPIYNLNDEIRKSNPLTSVESQKVRELERFDQLLFKLQLGDIPSVAWLDELSLTKIKSFRSSCIPLVHTPHLYVEFLQFSFPILYQNLNYSNIYTPVFGSSFDLESNFDSPAELKHRRLVRSQRNGPLDRDLKPNSKIRKELENIMSYPPSDDLSLEEKDLIWKFRYYLTRNKKAMTKFLKSVMWSDSTEVNQALSLLDSWTQIDIDDALELLSPSFKNSTVRAYAVSRLETASNEELSLYLLQLVQALRYDIPTGAGENPKPSPLASFLVSRAVSSPNIGNDLYWYLVVEIQDEPSNKLFSSVMFLFQQELSKSTEGRAIRETLATQAKFIEKLLRLSKSVQAYRGTRIKKIEYLKSVLMDSKHHFMNFTALPLPLDPSVNVVGIVPEACTVFKSTMQPLRLVFKCQDDRSYPIIFKNGDDLRQDQLVIQILTLMDKLLKKEKLDLHLKPYRILATGPTHGAVQFVPSKTLATILAEYRGSVLAYLREHNPDNDLNSNTYGIHPEAMDNYIRSCAGYCVITYLLGVGDRHLDNLLITEDGHFFHADFGYILGRDPKLFSPAMKLSKEMVEGMGGYNSPFYQQFKSYCYTTFTALRKSSNLILNLFSLMVDANIPDIKFDKDKVVYKVKERFCLQMSESDAIMYFEQLITDSVSALFPQIIDRMHNLAQYMRS
;
A
#
# COMPACT_ATOMS: atom_id res chain seq x y z
N MET A 1 -61.80 8.05 0.06
CA MET A 1 -60.40 7.73 -0.27
C MET A 1 -60.13 6.35 0.31
N ASP A 2 -60.38 5.32 -0.48
CA ASP A 2 -60.08 3.94 -0.08
C ASP A 2 -58.57 3.79 0.04
N LYS A 3 -58.10 3.39 1.22
CA LYS A 3 -56.71 3.01 1.44
C LYS A 3 -56.43 1.78 0.57
N LEU A 4 -55.73 1.98 -0.54
CA LEU A 4 -55.08 0.90 -1.29
C LEU A 4 -54.17 0.15 -0.32
N VAL A 5 -54.61 -1.03 0.13
CA VAL A 5 -53.79 -1.96 0.90
C VAL A 5 -52.81 -2.60 -0.09
N PHE A 6 -51.64 -2.00 -0.26
CA PHE A 6 -50.54 -2.66 -0.97
C PHE A 6 -50.14 -3.90 -0.18
N SER A 7 -50.48 -5.08 -0.71
CA SER A 7 -50.10 -6.37 -0.14
C SER A 7 -48.70 -6.73 -0.65
N TYR A 8 -47.70 -6.76 0.24
CA TYR A 8 -46.33 -7.19 -0.08
C TYR A 8 -46.10 -8.63 0.36
N CYS A 9 -45.28 -9.38 -0.40
CA CYS A 9 -44.82 -10.69 0.01
C CYS A 9 -43.38 -10.59 0.55
N PRO A 10 -43.08 -11.07 1.76
CA PRO A 10 -41.72 -11.08 2.23
C PRO A 10 -40.83 -12.07 1.46
N SER A 11 -39.59 -11.68 1.13
CA SER A 11 -38.63 -12.52 0.41
C SER A 11 -38.43 -13.88 1.07
N SER A 12 -38.35 -13.92 2.41
CA SER A 12 -38.18 -15.14 3.20
C SER A 12 -39.30 -16.17 3.06
N LYS A 13 -40.45 -15.80 2.49
CA LYS A 13 -41.59 -16.69 2.23
C LYS A 13 -41.67 -17.17 0.78
N VAL A 14 -40.74 -16.75 -0.08
CA VAL A 14 -40.72 -17.08 -1.49
C VAL A 14 -39.76 -18.26 -1.74
N ASN A 15 -40.30 -19.48 -1.75
CA ASN A 15 -39.54 -20.71 -2.04
C ASN A 15 -39.33 -20.97 -3.55
N ALA A 16 -39.30 -19.92 -4.36
CA ALA A 16 -39.04 -20.04 -5.80
C ALA A 16 -37.53 -19.95 -6.05
N LYS A 17 -37.01 -20.79 -6.96
CA LYS A 17 -35.65 -20.63 -7.47
C LYS A 17 -35.55 -19.36 -8.28
N PHE A 18 -34.43 -18.66 -8.15
CA PHE A 18 -34.19 -17.47 -8.93
C PHE A 18 -33.80 -17.82 -10.37
N LEU A 19 -34.59 -17.29 -11.30
CA LEU A 19 -34.43 -17.51 -12.74
C LEU A 19 -34.29 -16.17 -13.46
N ILE A 20 -33.43 -16.13 -14.47
CA ILE A 20 -33.38 -15.00 -15.42
C ILE A 20 -33.52 -15.50 -16.85
N LYS A 21 -34.05 -14.65 -17.73
CA LYS A 21 -34.04 -14.86 -19.17
C LYS A 21 -33.21 -13.76 -19.82
N VAL A 22 -32.12 -14.12 -20.48
CA VAL A 22 -31.28 -13.18 -21.22
C VAL A 22 -31.93 -12.92 -22.58
N CYS A 23 -32.34 -11.67 -22.85
CA CYS A 23 -33.17 -11.37 -24.02
C CYS A 23 -32.34 -11.00 -25.25
N PHE A 24 -31.64 -9.86 -25.22
CA PHE A 24 -30.89 -9.33 -26.36
C PHE A 24 -29.89 -8.25 -25.92
N LEU A 25 -28.95 -7.92 -26.81
CA LEU A 25 -27.97 -6.85 -26.64
C LEU A 25 -28.28 -5.67 -27.59
N GLU A 26 -28.40 -4.47 -27.04
CA GLU A 26 -28.52 -3.22 -27.79
C GLU A 26 -27.19 -2.45 -27.74
N TRP A 27 -26.46 -2.46 -28.85
CA TRP A 27 -25.18 -1.76 -28.98
C TRP A 27 -24.88 -1.44 -30.46
N GLN A 28 -24.35 -0.26 -30.73
CA GLN A 28 -24.06 0.19 -32.11
C GLN A 28 -22.97 -0.68 -32.76
N ASP A 29 -21.88 -0.92 -32.03
CA ASP A 29 -20.69 -1.65 -32.50
C ASP A 29 -20.76 -3.17 -32.25
N ALA A 30 -21.92 -3.70 -31.85
CA ALA A 30 -22.09 -5.13 -31.64
C ALA A 30 -21.88 -5.95 -32.93
N LEU A 31 -21.02 -6.97 -32.84
CA LEU A 31 -21.02 -8.17 -33.68
C LEU A 31 -22.31 -9.00 -33.50
N ASP A 32 -22.53 -9.99 -34.36
CA ASP A 32 -23.75 -10.80 -34.36
C ASP A 32 -23.96 -11.60 -33.07
N THR A 33 -22.88 -12.02 -32.41
CA THR A 33 -22.92 -12.77 -31.14
C THR A 33 -21.85 -12.30 -30.15
N HIS A 34 -22.22 -12.19 -28.88
CA HIS A 34 -21.31 -11.89 -27.76
C HIS A 34 -21.49 -12.93 -26.66
N LEU A 35 -20.43 -13.21 -25.90
CA LEU A 35 -20.50 -14.06 -24.72
C LEU A 35 -20.70 -13.18 -23.49
N CYS A 36 -21.77 -13.41 -22.74
CA CYS A 36 -22.02 -12.78 -21.45
C CYS A 36 -21.91 -13.82 -20.33
N THR A 37 -21.18 -13.49 -19.27
CA THR A 37 -21.06 -14.31 -18.08
C THR A 37 -21.80 -13.65 -16.91
N PHE A 38 -22.57 -14.44 -16.17
CA PHE A 38 -23.40 -13.98 -15.06
C PHE A 38 -23.00 -14.73 -13.79
N GLN A 39 -22.78 -13.99 -12.71
CA GLN A 39 -22.54 -14.57 -11.40
C GLN A 39 -23.23 -13.73 -10.32
N LEU A 40 -23.86 -14.40 -9.37
CA LEU A 40 -24.49 -13.75 -8.22
C LEU A 40 -23.49 -13.56 -7.09
N PHE A 41 -23.54 -12.39 -6.47
CA PHE A 41 -22.70 -12.02 -5.34
C PHE A 41 -23.54 -11.38 -4.23
N SER A 42 -23.14 -11.60 -2.99
CA SER A 42 -23.50 -10.76 -1.85
C SER A 42 -22.20 -10.13 -1.34
N ASP A 43 -22.10 -8.81 -1.37
CA ASP A 43 -20.86 -8.06 -1.15
C ASP A 43 -19.68 -8.54 -2.01
N SER A 44 -18.82 -9.39 -1.45
CA SER A 44 -17.63 -9.96 -2.08
C SER A 44 -17.66 -11.50 -2.13
N GLU A 45 -18.73 -12.14 -1.65
CA GLU A 45 -18.88 -13.59 -1.66
C GLU A 45 -19.76 -14.03 -2.84
N PRO A 46 -19.29 -14.98 -3.69
CA PRO A 46 -20.10 -15.53 -4.76
C PRO A 46 -21.20 -16.43 -4.20
N LEU A 47 -22.45 -16.12 -4.56
CA LEU A 47 -23.63 -16.92 -4.20
C LEU A 47 -23.92 -18.03 -5.21
N SER A 48 -23.38 -17.93 -6.43
CA SER A 48 -23.62 -18.90 -7.50
C SER A 48 -22.37 -19.21 -8.30
N LEU A 49 -22.41 -20.33 -9.04
CA LEU A 49 -21.48 -20.59 -10.13
C LEU A 49 -21.65 -19.57 -11.26
N VAL A 50 -20.59 -19.41 -12.07
CA VAL A 50 -20.62 -18.57 -13.27
C VAL A 50 -21.43 -19.26 -14.35
N GLN A 51 -22.44 -18.56 -14.87
CA GLN A 51 -23.26 -19.01 -15.98
C GLN A 51 -22.86 -18.27 -17.27
N ARG A 52 -22.79 -18.96 -18.40
CA ARG A 52 -22.27 -18.44 -19.68
C ARG A 52 -23.37 -18.46 -20.75
N PHE A 53 -23.59 -17.33 -21.43
CA PHE A 53 -24.61 -17.21 -22.48
C PHE A 53 -24.13 -16.45 -23.70
N PHE A 54 -24.48 -16.95 -24.87
CA PHE A 54 -24.35 -16.22 -26.11
C PHE A 54 -25.57 -15.31 -26.29
N VAL A 55 -25.32 -14.01 -26.47
CA VAL A 55 -26.34 -12.99 -26.65
C VAL A 55 -26.22 -12.42 -28.06
N SER A 56 -27.33 -12.41 -28.78
CA SER A 56 -27.42 -11.83 -30.12
C SER A 56 -27.78 -10.35 -30.07
N LYS A 57 -27.31 -9.60 -31.09
CA LYS A 57 -27.70 -8.20 -31.32
C LYS A 57 -29.20 -8.08 -31.59
N THR A 58 -29.79 -6.92 -31.27
CA THR A 58 -31.19 -6.58 -31.62
C THR A 58 -31.46 -6.79 -33.11
N PRO A 59 -32.47 -7.60 -33.50
CA PRO A 59 -32.75 -7.87 -34.91
C PRO A 59 -33.41 -6.70 -35.67
N ASN A 60 -34.02 -5.72 -34.98
CA ASN A 60 -34.68 -4.59 -35.65
C ASN A 60 -34.77 -3.34 -34.73
N LYS A 61 -34.30 -2.17 -35.21
CA LYS A 61 -34.33 -0.89 -34.47
C LYS A 61 -35.75 -0.30 -34.30
N SER A 62 -36.74 -0.82 -35.03
CA SER A 62 -38.12 -0.32 -35.05
C SER A 62 -39.09 -1.04 -34.10
N VAL A 63 -38.59 -2.02 -33.32
CA VAL A 63 -39.39 -2.86 -32.41
C VAL A 63 -39.11 -2.45 -30.96
N LEU A 64 -40.14 -2.40 -30.12
CA LEU A 64 -39.97 -2.02 -28.71
C LEU A 64 -39.30 -3.14 -27.89
N PRO A 65 -38.55 -2.81 -26.83
CA PRO A 65 -37.93 -3.80 -25.96
C PRO A 65 -38.89 -4.87 -25.41
N ILE A 66 -40.11 -4.47 -25.05
CA ILE A 66 -41.15 -5.39 -24.54
C ILE A 66 -41.64 -6.37 -25.62
N GLU A 67 -41.65 -5.94 -26.88
CA GLU A 67 -42.01 -6.80 -28.01
C GLU A 67 -40.84 -7.78 -28.28
N LEU A 68 -39.59 -7.30 -28.27
CA LEU A 68 -38.39 -8.11 -28.46
C LEU A 68 -38.19 -9.17 -27.36
N SER A 69 -38.51 -8.87 -26.10
CA SER A 69 -38.40 -9.86 -25.01
C SER A 69 -39.34 -11.06 -25.20
N ARG A 70 -40.51 -10.85 -25.84
CA ARG A 70 -41.44 -11.93 -26.21
C ARG A 70 -40.89 -12.84 -27.30
N PHE A 71 -40.12 -12.28 -28.24
CA PHE A 71 -39.47 -13.05 -29.31
C PHE A 71 -38.18 -13.75 -28.87
N ALA A 72 -37.59 -13.37 -27.74
CA ALA A 72 -36.41 -14.04 -27.21
C ALA A 72 -36.72 -15.50 -26.84
N LYS A 73 -35.82 -16.43 -27.21
CA LYS A 73 -35.93 -17.87 -26.90
C LYS A 73 -36.25 -18.06 -25.43
N ASN A 74 -37.25 -18.88 -25.11
CA ASN A 74 -37.79 -19.05 -23.75
C ASN A 74 -36.89 -19.92 -22.85
N ASN A 75 -35.61 -19.57 -22.75
CA ASN A 75 -34.62 -20.30 -21.97
C ASN A 75 -34.38 -19.55 -20.66
N TRP A 76 -35.01 -20.00 -19.59
CA TRP A 76 -34.77 -19.50 -18.24
C TRP A 76 -33.54 -20.17 -17.63
N VAL A 77 -32.66 -19.35 -17.05
CA VAL A 77 -31.39 -19.77 -16.46
C VAL A 77 -31.58 -19.92 -14.96
N ASN A 78 -31.15 -21.06 -14.43
CA ASN A 78 -31.24 -21.37 -13.01
C ASN A 78 -29.91 -21.19 -12.31
N PHE A 79 -29.88 -20.34 -11.28
CA PHE A 79 -28.70 -20.12 -10.44
C PHE A 79 -28.67 -21.01 -9.18
N GLU A 80 -29.62 -21.93 -9.05
CA GLU A 80 -29.75 -22.89 -7.96
C GLU A 80 -29.96 -22.30 -6.56
N ILE A 81 -30.16 -20.99 -6.46
CA ILE A 81 -30.46 -20.26 -5.22
C ILE A 81 -31.96 -19.93 -5.11
N SER A 82 -32.52 -20.01 -3.90
CA SER A 82 -33.89 -19.61 -3.63
C SER A 82 -34.00 -18.11 -3.39
N VAL A 83 -35.12 -17.48 -3.79
CA VAL A 83 -35.38 -16.06 -3.50
C VAL A 83 -35.39 -15.77 -2.00
N ALA A 84 -35.78 -16.74 -1.17
CA ALA A 84 -35.75 -16.64 0.28
C ALA A 84 -34.34 -16.54 0.89
N GLU A 85 -33.32 -16.95 0.14
CA GLU A 85 -31.94 -17.02 0.61
C GLU A 85 -31.13 -15.76 0.27
N PHE A 86 -31.67 -14.84 -0.52
CA PHE A 86 -30.93 -13.65 -0.94
C PHE A 86 -30.67 -12.66 0.21
N PRO A 87 -29.40 -12.29 0.44
CA PRO A 87 -29.08 -11.11 1.27
C PRO A 87 -29.52 -9.79 0.62
N ALA A 88 -29.68 -8.73 1.42
CA ALA A 88 -30.20 -7.42 0.96
C ALA A 88 -29.32 -6.71 -0.08
N ASN A 89 -28.03 -7.05 -0.14
CA ASN A 89 -27.00 -6.50 -1.02
C ASN A 89 -26.65 -7.44 -2.20
N SER A 90 -27.51 -8.42 -2.47
CA SER A 90 -27.34 -9.33 -3.60
C SER A 90 -27.31 -8.57 -4.92
N HIS A 91 -26.33 -8.85 -5.75
CA HIS A 91 -26.16 -8.22 -7.06
C HIS A 91 -25.59 -9.21 -8.07
N PHE A 92 -25.88 -8.93 -9.34
CA PHE A 92 -25.22 -9.56 -10.47
C PHE A 92 -23.90 -8.87 -10.78
N LEU A 93 -22.87 -9.68 -11.02
CA LEU A 93 -21.72 -9.30 -11.80
C LEU A 93 -21.89 -9.88 -13.21
N ILE A 94 -21.99 -9.00 -14.20
CA ILE A 94 -22.14 -9.35 -15.61
C ILE A 94 -20.86 -8.92 -16.31
N SER A 95 -20.21 -9.85 -17.02
CA SER A 95 -19.06 -9.51 -17.87
C SER A 95 -19.36 -9.89 -19.31
N MET A 96 -19.07 -8.97 -20.22
CA MET A 96 -19.33 -9.13 -21.64
C MET A 96 -18.00 -9.30 -22.38
N TRP A 97 -18.00 -10.27 -23.30
CA TRP A 97 -16.85 -10.69 -24.07
C TRP A 97 -17.22 -10.80 -25.55
N LYS A 98 -16.28 -10.43 -26.43
CA LYS A 98 -16.41 -10.58 -27.88
C LYS A 98 -15.40 -11.61 -28.37
N PRO A 99 -15.69 -12.37 -29.44
CA PRO A 99 -14.69 -13.25 -30.05
C PRO A 99 -13.50 -12.42 -30.56
N SER A 100 -12.27 -12.91 -30.36
CA SER A 100 -11.06 -12.25 -30.83
C SER A 100 -10.97 -12.33 -32.36
N LEU A 101 -10.48 -11.27 -32.99
CA LEU A 101 -10.29 -11.19 -34.45
C LEU A 101 -9.14 -12.07 -34.95
N HIS A 102 -8.25 -12.52 -34.06
CA HIS A 102 -7.03 -13.25 -34.40
C HIS A 102 -7.08 -14.74 -34.05
N ASP A 103 -8.01 -15.16 -33.19
CA ASP A 103 -8.11 -16.53 -32.67
C ASP A 103 -9.57 -16.83 -32.29
N GLU A 104 -10.23 -17.70 -33.05
CA GLU A 104 -11.65 -18.06 -32.83
C GLU A 104 -11.91 -18.75 -31.47
N ALA A 105 -10.87 -19.26 -30.80
CA ALA A 105 -10.98 -19.87 -29.48
C ALA A 105 -10.84 -18.87 -28.32
N LYS A 106 -10.46 -17.61 -28.59
CA LYS A 106 -10.22 -16.60 -27.56
C LYS A 106 -11.29 -15.51 -27.56
N TYR A 107 -11.65 -15.08 -26.36
CA TYR A 107 -12.61 -14.00 -26.14
C TYR A 107 -11.92 -12.79 -25.51
N GLU A 108 -12.15 -11.61 -26.08
CA GLU A 108 -11.66 -10.33 -25.58
C GLU A 108 -12.71 -9.69 -24.67
N PHE A 109 -12.27 -9.17 -23.53
CA PHE A 109 -13.13 -8.46 -22.59
C PHE A 109 -13.63 -7.13 -23.20
N VAL A 110 -14.93 -6.89 -23.11
CA VAL A 110 -15.57 -5.66 -23.60
C VAL A 110 -15.96 -4.74 -22.44
N GLY A 111 -16.44 -5.29 -21.33
CA GLY A 111 -16.86 -4.51 -20.18
C GLY A 111 -17.62 -5.34 -19.15
N ASN A 112 -17.94 -4.72 -18.02
CA ASN A 112 -18.74 -5.35 -16.95
C ASN A 112 -19.86 -4.43 -16.43
N ALA A 113 -20.80 -5.02 -15.71
CA ALA A 113 -21.85 -4.32 -14.99
C ALA A 113 -22.09 -4.98 -13.63
N LYS A 114 -22.27 -4.14 -12.61
CA LYS A 114 -22.75 -4.53 -11.29
C LYS A 114 -24.21 -4.12 -11.17
N TYR A 115 -25.12 -5.09 -11.01
CA TYR A 115 -26.56 -4.83 -11.03
C TYR A 115 -27.26 -5.39 -9.79
N ALA A 116 -27.75 -4.51 -8.90
CA ALA A 116 -28.40 -4.90 -7.65
C ALA A 116 -29.76 -5.58 -7.89
N LEU A 117 -30.01 -6.71 -7.21
CA LEU A 117 -31.28 -7.45 -7.30
C LEU A 117 -32.43 -6.74 -6.60
N PHE A 118 -32.14 -6.06 -5.49
CA PHE A 118 -33.10 -5.23 -4.77
C PHE A 118 -32.92 -3.76 -5.17
N ASP A 119 -34.03 -3.04 -5.29
CA ASP A 119 -34.01 -1.59 -5.51
C ASP A 119 -33.76 -0.80 -4.21
N GLU A 120 -33.78 0.53 -4.31
CA GLU A 120 -33.57 1.44 -3.17
C GLU A 120 -34.64 1.26 -2.06
N ASN A 121 -35.84 0.81 -2.44
CA ASN A 121 -36.94 0.53 -1.52
C ASN A 121 -36.93 -0.90 -0.98
N LYS A 122 -35.85 -1.66 -1.25
CA LYS A 122 -35.69 -3.07 -0.86
C LYS A 122 -36.72 -4.01 -1.49
N LEU A 123 -37.31 -3.62 -2.63
CA LEU A 123 -38.14 -4.49 -3.43
C LEU A 123 -37.27 -5.27 -4.42
N LEU A 124 -37.53 -6.58 -4.55
CA LEU A 124 -36.88 -7.39 -5.57
C LEU A 124 -37.31 -6.87 -6.96
N ARG A 125 -36.34 -6.60 -7.83
CA ARG A 125 -36.61 -6.20 -9.22
C ARG A 125 -37.27 -7.35 -9.98
N GLN A 126 -38.29 -7.03 -10.78
CA GLN A 126 -39.11 -8.00 -11.52
C GLN A 126 -39.32 -7.56 -12.96
N GLY A 127 -39.57 -8.50 -13.86
CA GLY A 127 -39.80 -8.22 -15.28
C GLY A 127 -38.54 -7.74 -16.00
N LEU A 128 -38.74 -7.05 -17.13
CA LEU A 128 -37.67 -6.66 -18.04
C LEU A 128 -36.79 -5.54 -17.44
N GLN A 129 -35.48 -5.78 -17.42
CA GLN A 129 -34.45 -4.87 -16.92
C GLN A 129 -33.49 -4.47 -18.05
N LYS A 130 -33.10 -3.20 -18.08
CA LYS A 130 -32.05 -2.64 -18.97
C LYS A 130 -30.78 -2.40 -18.16
N ILE A 131 -29.69 -3.08 -18.51
CA ILE A 131 -28.43 -3.05 -17.77
C ILE A 131 -27.31 -2.46 -18.65
N PRO A 132 -26.76 -1.29 -18.32
CA PRO A 132 -25.61 -0.73 -19.03
C PRO A 132 -24.31 -1.46 -18.67
N ILE A 133 -23.49 -1.78 -19.67
CA ILE A 133 -22.18 -2.43 -19.52
C ILE A 133 -21.08 -1.39 -19.72
N TYR A 134 -20.16 -1.27 -18.77
CA TYR A 134 -19.09 -0.28 -18.75
C TYR A 134 -17.72 -0.93 -18.97
N ASN A 135 -16.84 -0.27 -19.72
CA ASN A 135 -15.45 -0.71 -19.90
C ASN A 135 -14.52 0.06 -18.94
N LEU A 136 -13.79 -0.66 -18.08
CA LEU A 136 -12.84 -0.07 -17.12
C LEU A 136 -11.59 0.53 -17.81
N ASN A 137 -11.30 0.14 -19.06
CA ASN A 137 -10.14 0.63 -19.81
C ASN A 137 -10.46 1.82 -20.74
N ASP A 138 -11.72 2.19 -20.92
CA ASP A 138 -12.12 3.33 -21.75
C ASP A 138 -12.20 4.63 -20.93
N GLU A 139 -11.05 5.10 -20.43
CA GLU A 139 -10.84 6.55 -20.23
C GLU A 139 -10.61 7.29 -21.58
N ILE A 140 -10.61 6.57 -22.70
CA ILE A 140 -10.25 7.09 -24.03
C ILE A 140 -11.40 6.89 -25.03
N ARG A 141 -12.40 7.77 -24.96
CA ARG A 141 -13.14 8.32 -26.11
C ARG A 141 -13.99 9.53 -25.67
N LYS A 142 -13.32 10.59 -25.20
CA LYS A 142 -13.84 11.97 -25.33
C LYS A 142 -13.71 12.44 -26.79
N SER A 143 -14.28 11.70 -27.73
CA SER A 143 -14.41 12.18 -29.11
C SER A 143 -15.86 12.63 -29.32
N ASN A 144 -16.04 13.94 -29.30
CA ASN A 144 -17.29 14.71 -29.37
C ASN A 144 -18.17 14.66 -28.10
N PRO A 145 -18.12 15.69 -27.22
CA PRO A 145 -19.15 15.83 -26.19
C PRO A 145 -20.51 16.02 -26.85
N LEU A 146 -21.50 15.21 -26.45
CA LEU A 146 -22.90 15.37 -26.83
C LEU A 146 -23.34 16.81 -26.58
N THR A 147 -24.07 17.41 -27.52
CA THR A 147 -24.69 18.71 -27.30
C THR A 147 -25.70 18.63 -26.13
N SER A 148 -26.04 19.77 -25.52
CA SER A 148 -27.03 19.83 -24.43
C SER A 148 -28.38 19.23 -24.85
N VAL A 149 -28.76 19.38 -26.12
CA VAL A 149 -29.99 18.85 -26.72
C VAL A 149 -29.93 17.33 -26.89
N GLU A 150 -28.82 16.78 -27.36
CA GLU A 150 -28.64 15.32 -27.51
C GLU A 150 -28.61 14.61 -26.16
N SER A 151 -27.94 15.21 -25.17
CA SER A 151 -27.93 14.73 -23.79
C SER A 151 -29.34 14.68 -23.19
N GLN A 152 -30.20 15.66 -23.50
CA GLN A 152 -31.59 15.68 -23.08
C GLN A 152 -32.43 14.58 -23.76
N LYS A 153 -32.20 14.32 -25.05
CA LYS A 153 -32.86 13.23 -25.78
C LYS A 153 -32.52 11.85 -25.20
N VAL A 154 -31.26 11.61 -24.83
CA VAL A 154 -30.83 10.34 -24.20
C VAL A 154 -31.51 10.14 -22.84
N ARG A 155 -31.63 11.19 -22.02
CA ARG A 155 -32.37 11.13 -20.74
C ARG A 155 -33.86 10.83 -20.94
N GLU A 156 -34.50 11.48 -21.92
CA GLU A 156 -35.90 11.21 -22.24
C GLU A 156 -36.10 9.77 -22.77
N LEU A 157 -35.13 9.22 -23.50
CA LEU A 157 -35.17 7.82 -23.94
C LEU A 157 -35.16 6.85 -22.75
N GLU A 158 -34.29 7.08 -21.75
CA GLU A 158 -34.27 6.29 -20.51
C GLU A 158 -35.59 6.38 -19.75
N ARG A 159 -36.19 7.58 -19.70
CA ARG A 159 -37.51 7.80 -19.09
C ARG A 159 -38.61 6.99 -19.79
N PHE A 160 -38.63 6.98 -21.13
CA PHE A 160 -39.60 6.18 -21.89
C PHE A 160 -39.41 4.68 -21.67
N ASP A 161 -38.17 4.19 -21.59
CA ASP A 161 -37.91 2.78 -21.29
C ASP A 161 -38.45 2.36 -19.93
N GLN A 162 -38.27 3.20 -18.90
CA GLN A 162 -38.84 2.94 -17.57
C GLN A 162 -40.38 2.91 -17.59
N LEU A 163 -41.02 3.83 -18.33
CA LEU A 163 -42.48 3.85 -18.47
C LEU A 163 -43.01 2.63 -19.22
N LEU A 164 -42.29 2.18 -20.25
CA LEU A 164 -42.58 0.94 -20.96
C LEU A 164 -42.53 -0.27 -20.01
N PHE A 165 -41.51 -0.39 -19.17
CA PHE A 165 -41.43 -1.50 -18.21
C PHE A 165 -42.58 -1.47 -17.19
N LYS A 166 -42.99 -0.28 -16.72
CA LYS A 166 -44.16 -0.11 -15.86
C LYS A 166 -45.46 -0.52 -16.54
N LEU A 167 -45.62 -0.19 -17.81
CA LEU A 167 -46.76 -0.67 -18.62
C LEU A 167 -46.77 -2.20 -18.74
N GLN A 168 -45.60 -2.84 -18.92
CA GLN A 168 -45.48 -4.29 -18.97
C GLN A 168 -45.82 -4.97 -17.63
N LEU A 169 -45.42 -4.35 -16.52
CA LEU A 169 -45.72 -4.83 -15.16
C LEU A 169 -47.18 -4.61 -14.74
N GLY A 170 -47.95 -3.83 -15.49
CA GLY A 170 -49.34 -3.49 -15.16
C GLY A 170 -49.48 -2.34 -14.18
N ASP A 171 -48.39 -1.63 -13.85
CA ASP A 171 -48.39 -0.44 -13.00
C ASP A 171 -49.08 0.75 -13.68
N ILE A 172 -49.07 0.77 -15.02
CA ILE A 172 -49.81 1.73 -15.84
C ILE A 172 -50.97 0.97 -16.48
N PRO A 173 -52.23 1.40 -16.28
CA PRO A 173 -53.37 0.76 -16.91
C PRO A 173 -53.26 0.89 -18.43
N SER A 174 -53.36 -0.24 -19.14
CA SER A 174 -53.36 -0.26 -20.60
C SER A 174 -54.68 0.28 -21.14
N VAL A 175 -54.59 1.20 -22.09
CA VAL A 175 -55.73 1.78 -22.80
C VAL A 175 -55.46 1.60 -24.29
N ALA A 176 -56.10 0.61 -24.91
CA ALA A 176 -55.73 0.10 -26.24
C ALA A 176 -55.53 1.20 -27.31
N TRP A 177 -56.46 2.15 -27.45
CA TRP A 177 -56.38 3.22 -28.46
C TRP A 177 -55.26 4.22 -28.16
N LEU A 178 -54.99 4.50 -26.88
CA LEU A 178 -53.97 5.45 -26.44
C LEU A 178 -52.58 4.82 -26.52
N ASP A 179 -52.47 3.54 -26.15
CA ASP A 179 -51.25 2.75 -26.25
C ASP A 179 -50.80 2.65 -27.71
N GLU A 180 -51.72 2.41 -28.65
CA GLU A 180 -51.40 2.35 -30.08
C GLU A 180 -50.75 3.66 -30.59
N LEU A 181 -51.31 4.81 -30.24
CA LEU A 181 -50.76 6.12 -30.62
C LEU A 181 -49.44 6.42 -29.91
N SER A 182 -49.37 6.10 -28.61
CA SER A 182 -48.22 6.43 -27.75
C SER A 182 -47.01 5.56 -28.09
N LEU A 183 -47.21 4.24 -28.22
CA LEU A 183 -46.15 3.28 -28.55
C LEU A 183 -45.59 3.54 -29.95
N THR A 184 -46.42 3.95 -30.91
CA THR A 184 -45.95 4.32 -32.27
C THR A 184 -45.04 5.54 -32.24
N LYS A 185 -45.38 6.57 -31.44
CA LYS A 185 -44.51 7.75 -31.26
C LYS A 185 -43.21 7.39 -30.53
N ILE A 186 -43.28 6.54 -29.50
CA ILE A 186 -42.10 6.08 -28.75
C ILE A 186 -41.16 5.27 -29.67
N LYS A 187 -41.70 4.41 -30.55
CA LYS A 187 -40.92 3.68 -31.56
C LYS A 187 -40.13 4.62 -32.48
N SER A 188 -40.79 5.66 -32.99
CA SER A 188 -40.17 6.68 -33.84
C SER A 188 -39.08 7.47 -33.10
N PHE A 189 -39.38 7.91 -31.87
CA PHE A 189 -38.42 8.63 -31.03
C PHE A 189 -37.18 7.78 -30.70
N ARG A 190 -37.39 6.53 -30.29
CA ARG A 190 -36.31 5.58 -29.97
C ARG A 190 -35.39 5.32 -31.17
N SER A 191 -35.96 5.10 -32.36
CA SER A 191 -35.19 4.90 -33.59
C SER A 191 -34.25 6.08 -33.90
N SER A 192 -34.67 7.31 -33.57
CA SER A 192 -33.86 8.52 -33.76
C SER A 192 -32.77 8.73 -32.70
N CYS A 193 -32.92 8.12 -31.51
CA CYS A 193 -32.02 8.35 -30.37
C CYS A 193 -31.01 7.20 -30.15
N ILE A 194 -31.30 5.97 -30.57
CA ILE A 194 -30.37 4.82 -30.46
C ILE A 194 -28.97 5.12 -31.01
N PRO A 195 -28.79 5.80 -32.16
CA PRO A 195 -27.44 6.12 -32.67
C PRO A 195 -26.60 7.04 -31.78
N LEU A 196 -27.22 7.72 -30.80
CA LEU A 196 -26.53 8.60 -29.84
C LEU A 196 -26.02 7.83 -28.61
N VAL A 197 -26.37 6.55 -28.47
CA VAL A 197 -26.03 5.71 -27.31
C VAL A 197 -24.82 4.83 -27.65
N HIS A 198 -23.65 5.22 -27.16
CA HIS A 198 -22.39 4.50 -27.40
C HIS A 198 -22.15 3.35 -26.42
N THR A 199 -22.82 3.34 -25.26
CA THR A 199 -22.66 2.29 -24.26
C THR A 199 -23.50 1.04 -24.59
N PRO A 200 -22.93 -0.17 -24.46
CA PRO A 200 -23.68 -1.41 -24.64
C PRO A 200 -24.73 -1.59 -23.53
N HIS A 201 -25.96 -1.93 -23.92
CA HIS A 201 -27.07 -2.20 -23.00
C HIS A 201 -27.60 -3.62 -23.17
N LEU A 202 -27.58 -4.39 -22.09
CA LEU A 202 -28.09 -5.74 -22.04
C LEU A 202 -29.51 -5.77 -21.46
N TYR A 203 -30.43 -6.45 -22.15
CA TYR A 203 -31.79 -6.64 -21.68
C TYR A 203 -31.96 -8.03 -21.08
N VAL A 204 -32.39 -8.08 -19.80
CA VAL A 204 -32.59 -9.31 -19.03
C VAL A 204 -33.96 -9.27 -18.38
N GLU A 205 -34.72 -10.35 -18.46
CA GLU A 205 -36.03 -10.49 -17.85
C GLU A 205 -35.95 -11.32 -16.57
N PHE A 206 -36.44 -10.74 -15.46
CA PHE A 206 -36.54 -11.39 -14.16
C PHE A 206 -37.96 -11.94 -13.95
N LEU A 207 -38.09 -12.95 -13.09
CA LEU A 207 -39.39 -13.52 -12.71
C LEU A 207 -40.34 -12.45 -12.19
N GLN A 208 -41.59 -12.53 -12.64
CA GLN A 208 -42.69 -11.70 -12.15
C GLN A 208 -43.49 -12.47 -11.11
N PHE A 209 -43.86 -11.80 -10.03
CA PHE A 209 -44.63 -12.37 -8.93
C PHE A 209 -45.96 -11.63 -8.80
N SER A 210 -47.00 -12.32 -8.30
CA SER A 210 -48.33 -11.74 -8.11
C SER A 210 -48.38 -10.60 -7.10
N PHE A 211 -47.36 -10.51 -6.22
CA PHE A 211 -47.19 -9.44 -5.25
C PHE A 211 -45.74 -8.93 -5.30
N PRO A 212 -45.49 -7.63 -5.08
CA PRO A 212 -44.14 -7.11 -4.94
C PRO A 212 -43.43 -7.80 -3.75
N ILE A 213 -42.20 -8.26 -4.00
CA ILE A 213 -41.41 -8.97 -2.99
C ILE A 213 -40.57 -7.96 -2.23
N LEU A 214 -40.85 -7.82 -0.93
CA LEU A 214 -40.07 -6.97 -0.02
C LEU A 214 -39.00 -7.82 0.68
N TYR A 215 -37.76 -7.35 0.69
CA TYR A 215 -36.71 -8.02 1.45
C TYR A 215 -37.09 -8.09 2.95
N GLN A 216 -37.09 -9.30 3.50
CA GLN A 216 -37.24 -9.54 4.94
C GLN A 216 -36.01 -10.26 5.48
N ASN A 217 -35.38 -9.65 6.48
CA ASN A 217 -34.18 -10.18 7.11
C ASN A 217 -34.57 -11.35 8.03
N LEU A 218 -34.02 -12.55 7.79
CA LEU A 218 -34.01 -13.60 8.80
C LEU A 218 -32.91 -13.23 9.78
N ASN A 219 -33.30 -12.75 10.97
CA ASN A 219 -32.44 -12.34 12.09
C ASN A 219 -31.02 -12.92 12.06
N TYR A 220 -30.06 -12.18 11.50
CA TYR A 220 -28.67 -12.11 11.96
C TYR A 220 -28.08 -10.78 11.51
N SER A 221 -27.68 -9.98 12.49
CA SER A 221 -26.96 -8.74 12.35
C SER A 221 -25.56 -8.99 11.79
N ASN A 222 -25.43 -8.96 10.47
CA ASN A 222 -24.14 -8.87 9.80
C ASN A 222 -23.97 -7.47 9.23
N ILE A 223 -23.03 -6.72 9.81
CA ILE A 223 -22.56 -5.44 9.29
C ILE A 223 -21.41 -5.77 8.35
N TYR A 224 -21.61 -5.60 7.05
CA TYR A 224 -20.56 -5.71 6.02
C TYR A 224 -20.33 -4.34 5.38
N THR A 225 -19.06 -4.01 5.17
CA THR A 225 -18.60 -2.85 4.38
C THR A 225 -17.79 -3.35 3.18
N PRO A 226 -17.91 -2.73 2.00
CA PRO A 226 -17.38 -3.26 0.74
C PRO A 226 -15.86 -3.08 0.64
N VAL A 227 -15.16 -4.09 0.10
CA VAL A 227 -13.76 -4.01 -0.29
C VAL A 227 -13.68 -3.97 -1.82
N PHE A 228 -13.01 -2.97 -2.38
CA PHE A 228 -12.68 -2.90 -3.81
C PHE A 228 -11.38 -3.69 -4.04
N GLY A 229 -11.43 -4.70 -4.91
CA GLY A 229 -10.26 -5.42 -5.42
C GLY A 229 -10.33 -5.51 -6.93
N SER A 230 -9.28 -5.02 -7.61
CA SER A 230 -9.07 -5.19 -9.04
C SER A 230 -8.72 -6.66 -9.34
N SER A 231 -9.58 -7.34 -10.10
CA SER A 231 -9.43 -8.74 -10.48
C SER A 231 -8.77 -8.86 -11.84
N PHE A 232 -7.57 -9.45 -11.86
CA PHE A 232 -7.03 -10.16 -13.01
C PHE A 232 -6.34 -11.42 -12.51
N ASP A 233 -7.12 -12.47 -12.22
CA ASP A 233 -6.82 -13.85 -12.63
C ASP A 233 -8.03 -14.76 -12.34
N LEU A 234 -8.30 -15.72 -13.23
CA LEU A 234 -9.64 -16.27 -13.42
C LEU A 234 -10.09 -17.30 -12.36
N GLU A 235 -9.22 -17.87 -11.52
CA GLU A 235 -9.61 -18.93 -10.55
C GLU A 235 -8.79 -18.96 -9.23
N SER A 236 -7.94 -17.98 -8.95
CA SER A 236 -6.86 -18.16 -7.96
C SER A 236 -7.17 -17.75 -6.51
N ASN A 237 -8.24 -16.99 -6.24
CA ASN A 237 -8.37 -16.24 -4.97
C ASN A 237 -9.65 -16.49 -4.15
N PHE A 238 -10.47 -17.51 -4.45
CA PHE A 238 -11.64 -17.84 -3.63
C PHE A 238 -11.73 -19.33 -3.31
N ASP A 239 -11.85 -19.66 -2.02
CA ASP A 239 -12.08 -21.03 -1.53
C ASP A 239 -13.37 -21.59 -2.17
N SER A 240 -13.30 -22.81 -2.72
CA SER A 240 -14.45 -23.46 -3.35
C SER A 240 -15.56 -23.73 -2.32
N PRO A 241 -16.85 -23.56 -2.65
CA PRO A 241 -17.95 -23.97 -1.77
C PRO A 241 -17.87 -25.44 -1.32
N ALA A 242 -17.29 -26.31 -2.15
CA ALA A 242 -17.03 -27.70 -1.80
C ALA A 242 -15.95 -27.84 -0.73
N GLU A 243 -14.90 -27.02 -0.79
CA GLU A 243 -13.82 -26.96 0.20
C GLU A 243 -14.31 -26.37 1.53
N LEU A 244 -15.16 -25.34 1.47
CA LEU A 244 -15.80 -24.76 2.66
C LEU A 244 -16.66 -25.80 3.39
N LYS A 245 -17.43 -26.59 2.64
CA LYS A 245 -18.23 -27.69 3.19
C LYS A 245 -17.35 -28.80 3.75
N HIS A 246 -16.28 -29.19 3.06
CA HIS A 246 -15.30 -30.17 3.54
C HIS A 246 -14.66 -29.71 4.87
N ARG A 247 -14.19 -28.46 4.94
CA ARG A 247 -13.58 -27.87 6.14
C ARG A 247 -14.54 -27.86 7.32
N ARG A 248 -15.79 -27.40 7.11
CA ARG A 248 -16.84 -27.48 8.14
C ARG A 248 -17.08 -28.91 8.58
N LEU A 249 -17.04 -29.91 7.70
CA LEU A 249 -17.21 -31.32 8.09
C LEU A 249 -16.01 -31.89 8.86
N VAL A 250 -14.77 -31.59 8.44
CA VAL A 250 -13.54 -32.00 9.13
C VAL A 250 -13.44 -31.37 10.51
N ARG A 251 -13.84 -30.10 10.65
CA ARG A 251 -13.76 -29.34 11.90
C ARG A 251 -14.99 -29.46 12.80
N SER A 252 -16.18 -29.77 12.27
CA SER A 252 -17.45 -29.83 13.05
C SER A 252 -17.73 -31.16 13.77
N GLN A 253 -16.84 -32.16 13.70
CA GLN A 253 -17.08 -33.42 14.41
C GLN A 253 -16.68 -33.34 15.89
N ARG A 254 -17.65 -33.01 16.76
CA ARG A 254 -17.88 -33.58 18.12
C ARG A 254 -16.73 -33.67 19.16
N ASN A 255 -15.56 -33.04 18.98
CA ASN A 255 -14.35 -33.32 19.80
C ASN A 255 -13.92 -32.23 20.80
N GLY A 256 -14.78 -31.27 21.15
CA GLY A 256 -14.42 -30.15 22.04
C GLY A 256 -13.62 -30.52 23.32
N PRO A 257 -13.93 -31.61 24.04
CA PRO A 257 -13.17 -32.02 25.23
C PRO A 257 -11.85 -32.77 24.93
N LEU A 258 -11.81 -33.59 23.87
CA LEU A 258 -10.66 -34.46 23.54
C LEU A 258 -9.51 -33.70 22.88
N ASP A 259 -9.80 -32.55 22.24
CA ASP A 259 -8.82 -31.69 21.58
C ASP A 259 -7.83 -31.02 22.55
N ARG A 260 -8.20 -30.81 23.82
CA ARG A 260 -7.35 -30.13 24.81
C ARG A 260 -6.11 -30.94 25.21
N ASP A 261 -6.24 -32.26 25.22
CA ASP A 261 -5.16 -33.18 25.61
C ASP A 261 -4.38 -33.76 24.42
N LEU A 262 -4.76 -33.39 23.20
CA LEU A 262 -4.15 -33.85 21.96
C LEU A 262 -2.71 -33.32 21.82
N LYS A 263 -1.75 -34.25 21.78
CA LYS A 263 -0.33 -33.95 21.56
C LYS A 263 0.14 -34.52 20.22
N PRO A 264 0.90 -33.76 19.42
CA PRO A 264 1.40 -34.25 18.15
C PRO A 264 2.46 -35.34 18.36
N ASN A 265 2.44 -36.35 17.50
CA ASN A 265 3.50 -37.36 17.43
C ASN A 265 4.79 -36.74 16.83
N SER A 266 5.91 -37.47 16.82
CA SER A 266 7.20 -36.94 16.35
C SER A 266 7.17 -36.46 14.90
N LYS A 267 6.39 -37.10 14.02
CA LYS A 267 6.29 -36.72 12.60
C LYS A 267 5.51 -35.42 12.45
N ILE A 268 4.35 -35.33 13.10
CA ILE A 268 3.48 -34.14 13.08
C ILE A 268 4.18 -32.96 13.76
N ARG A 269 4.97 -33.18 14.82
CA ARG A 269 5.73 -32.11 15.47
C ARG A 269 6.72 -31.47 14.50
N LYS A 270 7.47 -32.29 13.75
CA LYS A 270 8.42 -31.81 12.74
C LYS A 270 7.71 -31.04 11.61
N GLU A 271 6.54 -31.50 11.21
CA GLU A 271 5.70 -30.82 10.21
C GLU A 271 5.20 -29.46 10.71
N LEU A 272 4.69 -29.39 11.94
CA LEU A 272 4.31 -28.14 12.58
C LEU A 272 5.51 -27.19 12.72
N GLU A 273 6.68 -27.68 13.12
CA GLU A 273 7.92 -26.89 13.20
C GLU A 273 8.33 -26.29 11.84
N ASN A 274 8.19 -27.07 10.76
CA ASN A 274 8.42 -26.57 9.40
C ASN A 274 7.43 -25.46 9.04
N ILE A 275 6.13 -25.64 9.31
CA ILE A 275 5.10 -24.61 9.04
C ILE A 275 5.38 -23.33 9.85
N MET A 276 5.85 -23.47 11.10
CA MET A 276 6.22 -22.32 11.94
C MET A 276 7.48 -21.57 11.46
N SER A 277 8.28 -22.18 10.59
CA SER A 277 9.45 -21.53 9.98
C SER A 277 9.10 -20.68 8.76
N TYR A 278 7.88 -20.81 8.24
CA TYR A 278 7.45 -20.08 7.06
C TYR A 278 7.37 -18.58 7.33
N PRO A 279 7.90 -17.74 6.42
CA PRO A 279 7.70 -16.30 6.43
C PRO A 279 6.22 -15.89 6.60
N PRO A 280 5.93 -14.73 7.22
CA PRO A 280 4.58 -14.17 7.34
C PRO A 280 3.81 -14.11 6.02
N SER A 281 4.48 -13.77 4.93
CA SER A 281 3.89 -13.62 3.60
C SER A 281 3.51 -14.92 2.91
N ASP A 282 3.91 -16.09 3.42
CA ASP A 282 3.53 -17.36 2.81
C ASP A 282 2.13 -17.78 3.21
N ASP A 283 1.34 -18.10 2.18
CA ASP A 283 0.02 -18.68 2.32
C ASP A 283 0.10 -20.12 2.80
N LEU A 284 -0.76 -20.46 3.75
CA LEU A 284 -0.89 -21.81 4.27
C LEU A 284 -1.82 -22.63 3.39
N SER A 285 -1.41 -23.86 3.07
CA SER A 285 -2.28 -24.81 2.39
C SER A 285 -3.47 -25.20 3.26
N LEU A 286 -4.50 -25.79 2.65
CA LEU A 286 -5.70 -26.24 3.36
C LEU A 286 -5.38 -27.28 4.43
N GLU A 287 -4.51 -28.24 4.10
CA GLU A 287 -4.08 -29.31 5.01
C GLU A 287 -3.28 -28.74 6.19
N GLU A 288 -2.41 -27.77 5.94
CA GLU A 288 -1.63 -27.09 6.98
C GLU A 288 -2.54 -26.29 7.93
N LYS A 289 -3.54 -25.57 7.39
CA LYS A 289 -4.54 -24.85 8.19
C LYS A 289 -5.32 -25.80 9.10
N ASP A 290 -5.74 -26.95 8.58
CA ASP A 290 -6.48 -27.95 9.35
C ASP A 290 -5.60 -28.63 10.42
N LEU A 291 -4.31 -28.86 10.11
CA LEU A 291 -3.35 -29.38 11.07
C LEU A 291 -3.12 -28.41 12.24
N ILE A 292 -2.95 -27.11 11.94
CA ILE A 292 -2.82 -26.06 12.95
C ILE A 292 -4.08 -25.98 13.82
N TRP A 293 -5.27 -25.98 13.19
CA TRP A 293 -6.55 -25.94 13.90
C TRP A 293 -6.71 -27.13 14.85
N LYS A 294 -6.33 -28.33 14.41
CA LYS A 294 -6.39 -29.56 15.22
C LYS A 294 -5.52 -29.48 16.48
N PHE A 295 -4.31 -28.93 16.39
CA PHE A 295 -3.37 -28.82 17.51
C PHE A 295 -3.36 -27.44 18.19
N ARG A 296 -4.39 -26.61 17.99
CA ARG A 296 -4.49 -25.24 18.51
C ARG A 296 -4.16 -25.10 20.00
N TYR A 297 -4.65 -26.00 20.85
CA TYR A 297 -4.38 -25.97 22.29
C TYR A 297 -2.91 -26.25 22.63
N TYR A 298 -2.27 -27.17 21.91
CA TYR A 298 -0.83 -27.43 22.07
C TYR A 298 0.02 -26.23 21.62
N LEU A 299 -0.42 -25.55 20.55
CA LEU A 299 0.30 -24.41 19.97
C LEU A 299 0.22 -23.13 20.81
N THR A 300 -0.70 -23.02 21.77
CA THR A 300 -0.78 -21.87 22.71
C THR A 300 0.53 -21.57 23.45
N ARG A 301 1.40 -22.58 23.63
CA ARG A 301 2.72 -22.45 24.27
C ARG A 301 3.80 -21.89 23.35
N ASN A 302 3.57 -21.89 22.03
CA ASN A 302 4.51 -21.42 21.04
C ASN A 302 4.10 -20.03 20.57
N LYS A 303 4.89 -19.01 20.93
CA LYS A 303 4.64 -17.62 20.53
C LYS A 303 4.55 -17.42 19.01
N LYS A 304 5.41 -18.09 18.23
CA LYS A 304 5.48 -17.96 16.76
C LYS A 304 4.27 -18.56 16.04
N ALA A 305 3.48 -19.38 16.72
CA ALA A 305 2.35 -20.07 16.11
C ALA A 305 1.07 -19.22 16.06
N MET A 306 1.02 -18.08 16.76
CA MET A 306 -0.18 -17.25 16.87
C MET A 306 -0.66 -16.72 15.52
N THR A 307 0.22 -16.09 14.74
CA THR A 307 -0.16 -15.46 13.45
C THR A 307 -0.62 -16.51 12.44
N LYS A 308 0.08 -17.65 12.38
CA LYS A 308 -0.30 -18.81 11.56
C LYS A 308 -1.63 -19.44 12.02
N PHE A 309 -1.87 -19.53 13.33
CA PHE A 309 -3.16 -19.96 13.88
C PHE A 309 -4.29 -19.05 13.45
N LEU A 310 -4.14 -17.73 13.60
CA LEU A 310 -5.18 -16.77 13.21
C LEU A 310 -5.46 -16.75 11.70
N LYS A 311 -4.46 -17.07 10.87
CA LYS A 311 -4.63 -17.32 9.42
C LYS A 311 -5.36 -18.62 9.08
N SER A 312 -5.38 -19.58 10.01
CA SER A 312 -6.09 -20.85 9.83
C SER A 312 -7.58 -20.79 10.20
N VAL A 313 -8.01 -19.75 10.92
CA VAL A 313 -9.38 -19.57 11.42
C VAL A 313 -10.33 -19.17 10.30
N MET A 314 -11.50 -19.81 10.25
CA MET A 314 -12.60 -19.39 9.41
C MET A 314 -13.36 -18.22 10.05
N TRP A 315 -13.01 -16.99 9.68
CA TRP A 315 -13.65 -15.79 10.23
C TRP A 315 -15.14 -15.64 9.87
N SER A 316 -15.65 -16.40 8.89
CA SER A 316 -17.07 -16.48 8.55
C SER A 316 -17.87 -17.45 9.45
N ASP A 317 -17.20 -18.30 10.24
CA ASP A 317 -17.85 -19.21 11.18
C ASP A 317 -17.78 -18.68 12.62
N SER A 318 -18.93 -18.26 13.15
CA SER A 318 -19.05 -17.73 14.51
C SER A 318 -18.52 -18.70 15.60
N THR A 319 -18.60 -20.01 15.39
CA THR A 319 -18.15 -20.99 16.38
C THR A 319 -16.63 -21.07 16.45
N GLU A 320 -15.96 -21.07 15.30
CA GLU A 320 -14.50 -21.00 15.21
C GLU A 320 -13.99 -19.66 15.74
N VAL A 321 -14.63 -18.55 15.36
CA VAL A 321 -14.27 -17.21 15.83
C VAL A 321 -14.32 -17.13 17.35
N ASN A 322 -15.40 -17.58 17.98
CA ASN A 322 -15.53 -17.55 19.45
C ASN A 322 -14.44 -18.40 20.13
N GLN A 323 -14.11 -19.59 19.59
CA GLN A 323 -13.02 -20.41 20.12
C GLN A 323 -11.65 -19.71 19.96
N ALA A 324 -11.37 -19.18 18.77
CA ALA A 324 -10.12 -18.50 18.48
C ALA A 324 -9.92 -17.27 19.38
N LEU A 325 -10.96 -16.46 19.57
CA LEU A 325 -10.92 -15.29 20.46
C LEU A 325 -10.72 -15.70 21.93
N SER A 326 -11.35 -16.79 22.38
CA SER A 326 -11.14 -17.31 23.74
C SER A 326 -9.71 -17.79 24.00
N LEU A 327 -9.00 -18.22 22.94
CA LEU A 327 -7.64 -18.71 23.03
C LEU A 327 -6.60 -17.59 23.05
N LEU A 328 -6.93 -16.38 22.58
CA LEU A 328 -6.00 -15.25 22.55
C LEU A 328 -5.43 -14.94 23.94
N ASP A 329 -6.28 -14.91 24.96
CA ASP A 329 -5.88 -14.60 26.34
C ASP A 329 -5.05 -15.73 26.98
N SER A 330 -5.22 -16.96 26.49
CA SER A 330 -4.48 -18.14 26.97
C SER A 330 -3.14 -18.35 26.26
N TRP A 331 -2.91 -17.63 25.15
CA TRP A 331 -1.71 -17.80 24.34
C TRP A 331 -0.51 -17.16 25.00
N THR A 332 0.66 -17.74 24.78
CA THR A 332 1.92 -17.15 25.21
C THR A 332 2.11 -15.79 24.54
N GLN A 333 2.52 -14.79 25.31
CA GLN A 333 2.71 -13.43 24.79
C GLN A 333 3.63 -13.43 23.56
N ILE A 334 3.14 -12.84 22.46
CA ILE A 334 3.87 -12.74 21.20
C ILE A 334 4.89 -11.59 21.23
N ASP A 335 5.87 -11.70 20.34
CA ASP A 335 6.87 -10.65 20.09
C ASP A 335 6.25 -9.49 19.29
N ILE A 336 6.92 -8.34 19.25
CA ILE A 336 6.40 -7.12 18.61
C ILE A 336 6.29 -7.27 17.09
N ASP A 337 7.20 -8.02 16.46
CA ASP A 337 7.17 -8.32 15.03
C ASP A 337 5.91 -9.08 14.60
N ASP A 338 5.49 -10.06 15.40
CA ASP A 338 4.22 -10.78 15.20
C ASP A 338 3.02 -9.85 15.44
N ALA A 339 3.09 -8.95 16.44
CA ALA A 339 2.02 -7.99 16.71
C ALA A 339 1.84 -7.00 15.55
N LEU A 340 2.92 -6.56 14.90
CA LEU A 340 2.86 -5.72 13.71
C LEU A 340 2.20 -6.46 12.52
N GLU A 341 2.41 -7.77 12.40
CA GLU A 341 1.72 -8.60 11.40
C GLU A 341 0.20 -8.57 11.60
N LEU A 342 -0.27 -8.63 12.85
CA LEU A 342 -1.69 -8.61 13.20
C LEU A 342 -2.39 -7.28 12.88
N LEU A 343 -1.63 -6.21 12.62
CA LEU A 343 -2.17 -4.92 12.18
C LEU A 343 -2.26 -4.78 10.65
N SER A 344 -1.72 -5.77 9.91
CA SER A 344 -1.77 -5.81 8.44
C SER A 344 -3.20 -5.98 7.89
N PRO A 345 -3.41 -5.76 6.58
CA PRO A 345 -4.70 -5.96 5.92
C PRO A 345 -5.25 -7.39 6.04
N SER A 346 -4.37 -8.37 6.29
CA SER A 346 -4.73 -9.78 6.43
C SER A 346 -5.64 -10.05 7.65
N PHE A 347 -5.60 -9.17 8.67
CA PHE A 347 -6.39 -9.33 9.89
C PHE A 347 -7.35 -8.16 10.07
N LYS A 348 -8.65 -8.45 9.98
CA LYS A 348 -9.72 -7.44 10.06
C LYS A 348 -10.47 -7.44 11.40
N ASN A 349 -10.32 -8.49 12.20
CA ASN A 349 -11.05 -8.63 13.45
C ASN A 349 -10.57 -7.61 14.48
N SER A 350 -11.50 -6.84 15.07
CA SER A 350 -11.20 -5.77 16.02
C SER A 350 -10.55 -6.28 17.31
N THR A 351 -10.96 -7.46 17.81
CA THR A 351 -10.39 -8.07 19.02
C THR A 351 -8.94 -8.51 18.80
N VAL A 352 -8.63 -9.07 17.62
CA VAL A 352 -7.24 -9.43 17.25
C VAL A 352 -6.36 -8.19 17.18
N ARG A 353 -6.87 -7.10 16.59
CA ARG A 353 -6.15 -5.81 16.53
C ARG A 353 -5.97 -5.19 17.92
N ALA A 354 -6.98 -5.28 18.78
CA ALA A 354 -6.88 -4.82 20.16
C ALA A 354 -5.81 -5.61 20.95
N TYR A 355 -5.72 -6.92 20.74
CA TYR A 355 -4.64 -7.74 21.29
C TYR A 355 -3.26 -7.31 20.76
N ALA A 356 -3.14 -7.04 19.45
CA ALA A 356 -1.89 -6.52 18.88
C ALA A 356 -1.48 -5.18 19.52
N VAL A 357 -2.45 -4.28 19.75
CA VAL A 357 -2.21 -3.00 20.42
C VAL A 357 -1.77 -3.19 21.88
N SER A 358 -2.38 -4.12 22.64
CA SER A 358 -1.95 -4.39 24.02
C SER A 358 -0.51 -4.95 24.10
N ARG A 359 -0.04 -5.62 23.04
CA ARG A 359 1.38 -5.99 22.92
C ARG A 359 2.26 -4.78 22.66
N LEU A 360 1.86 -3.88 21.76
CA LEU A 360 2.59 -2.63 21.48
C LEU A 360 2.63 -1.69 22.69
N GLU A 361 1.64 -1.75 23.59
CA GLU A 361 1.65 -1.01 24.85
C GLU A 361 2.80 -1.37 25.79
N THR A 362 3.45 -2.53 25.60
CA THR A 362 4.63 -2.91 26.37
C THR A 362 5.94 -2.32 25.80
N ALA A 363 5.92 -1.83 24.55
CA ALA A 363 7.11 -1.31 23.88
C ALA A 363 7.53 0.06 24.45
N SER A 364 8.85 0.28 24.49
CA SER A 364 9.42 1.56 24.87
C SER A 364 9.16 2.64 23.81
N ASN A 365 9.25 3.92 24.18
CA ASN A 365 9.07 5.01 23.22
C ASN A 365 10.14 4.98 22.11
N GLU A 366 11.38 4.59 22.43
CA GLU A 366 12.49 4.50 21.47
C GLU A 366 12.32 3.37 20.45
N GLU A 367 11.67 2.28 20.86
CA GLU A 367 11.32 1.15 20.00
C GLU A 367 10.09 1.50 19.15
N LEU A 368 9.08 2.15 19.75
CA LEU A 368 7.88 2.59 19.04
C LEU A 368 8.20 3.58 17.91
N SER A 369 9.15 4.51 18.13
CA SER A 369 9.62 5.43 17.08
C SER A 369 10.18 4.72 15.84
N LEU A 370 10.66 3.47 15.95
CA LEU A 370 11.17 2.72 14.80
C LEU A 370 10.06 2.22 13.88
N TYR A 371 8.84 2.07 14.39
CA TYR A 371 7.69 1.53 13.65
C TYR A 371 6.55 2.55 13.49
N LEU A 372 6.70 3.75 14.05
CA LEU A 372 5.64 4.76 14.11
C LEU A 372 5.08 5.12 12.74
N LEU A 373 5.93 5.23 11.70
CA LEU A 373 5.48 5.50 10.34
C LEU A 373 4.53 4.40 9.84
N GLN A 374 4.88 3.13 10.05
CA GLN A 374 4.08 1.97 9.65
C GLN A 374 2.80 1.86 10.47
N LEU A 375 2.84 2.20 11.77
CA LEU A 375 1.65 2.23 12.62
C LEU A 375 0.67 3.33 12.19
N VAL A 376 1.16 4.48 11.74
CA VAL A 376 0.29 5.51 11.13
C VAL A 376 -0.36 4.96 9.87
N GLN A 377 0.37 4.25 9.00
CA GLN A 377 -0.24 3.62 7.83
C GLN A 377 -1.23 2.49 8.18
N ALA A 378 -0.97 1.74 9.25
CA ALA A 378 -1.85 0.68 9.72
C ALA A 378 -3.24 1.18 10.15
N LEU A 379 -3.39 2.48 10.47
CA LEU A 379 -4.68 3.12 10.71
C LEU A 379 -5.62 2.99 9.50
N ARG A 380 -5.10 2.91 8.27
CA ARG A 380 -5.89 2.70 7.04
C ARG A 380 -6.75 1.45 7.10
N TYR A 381 -6.30 0.46 7.86
CA TYR A 381 -6.97 -0.83 7.99
C TYR A 381 -7.76 -0.94 9.30
N ASP A 382 -7.66 0.05 10.19
CA ASP A 382 -8.25 0.01 11.53
C ASP A 382 -9.61 0.70 11.54
N ILE A 383 -10.67 -0.10 11.46
CA ILE A 383 -12.05 0.39 11.33
C ILE A 383 -12.52 0.94 12.70
N PRO A 384 -13.04 2.18 12.77
CA PRO A 384 -13.63 2.71 13.99
C PRO A 384 -14.77 1.82 14.50
N THR A 385 -14.88 1.66 15.82
CA THR A 385 -15.92 0.81 16.41
C THR A 385 -17.15 1.64 16.78
N GLY A 386 -18.34 1.18 16.39
CA GLY A 386 -19.62 1.83 16.71
C GLY A 386 -20.39 2.29 15.47
N ALA A 387 -21.56 1.68 15.23
CA ALA A 387 -22.51 2.13 14.24
C ALA A 387 -23.42 3.22 14.86
N GLY A 388 -23.33 4.47 14.40
CA GLY A 388 -24.24 5.56 14.80
C GLY A 388 -23.57 6.92 15.06
N GLU A 389 -24.30 7.82 15.74
CA GLU A 389 -24.01 9.25 15.95
C GLU A 389 -22.74 9.57 16.76
N ASN A 390 -22.05 8.58 17.34
CA ASN A 390 -20.79 8.74 18.08
C ASN A 390 -19.80 7.59 17.79
N PRO A 391 -19.01 7.66 16.70
CA PRO A 391 -18.00 6.64 16.41
C PRO A 391 -16.90 6.67 17.48
N LYS A 392 -16.61 5.50 18.09
CA LYS A 392 -15.49 5.38 19.02
C LYS A 392 -14.18 5.25 18.23
N PRO A 393 -13.10 5.90 18.69
CA PRO A 393 -11.80 5.75 18.05
C PRO A 393 -11.36 4.29 18.11
N SER A 394 -10.63 3.86 17.10
CA SER A 394 -10.10 2.50 17.06
C SER A 394 -9.05 2.29 18.17
N PRO A 395 -8.76 1.03 18.54
CA PRO A 395 -7.74 0.73 19.55
C PRO A 395 -6.36 1.31 19.19
N LEU A 396 -5.95 1.20 17.92
CA LEU A 396 -4.66 1.72 17.48
C LEU A 396 -4.62 3.25 17.53
N ALA A 397 -5.68 3.91 17.06
CA ALA A 397 -5.77 5.38 17.10
C ALA A 397 -5.69 5.90 18.54
N SER A 398 -6.42 5.27 19.46
CA SER A 398 -6.42 5.63 20.88
C SER A 398 -5.04 5.44 21.51
N PHE A 399 -4.37 4.32 21.20
CA PHE A 399 -3.02 4.03 21.67
C PHE A 399 -1.99 5.04 21.18
N LEU A 400 -1.95 5.31 19.87
CA LEU A 400 -1.01 6.27 19.28
C LEU A 400 -1.20 7.67 19.86
N VAL A 401 -2.45 8.12 20.01
CA VAL A 401 -2.76 9.41 20.63
C VAL A 401 -2.33 9.45 22.10
N SER A 402 -2.63 8.42 22.88
CA SER A 402 -2.24 8.35 24.30
C SER A 402 -0.71 8.43 24.48
N ARG A 403 0.05 7.68 23.65
CA ARG A 403 1.52 7.73 23.65
C ARG A 403 2.06 9.08 23.20
N ALA A 404 1.47 9.68 22.18
CA ALA A 404 1.87 10.99 21.65
C ALA A 404 1.62 12.15 22.62
N VAL A 405 0.54 12.10 23.40
CA VAL A 405 0.26 13.09 24.46
C VAL A 405 1.26 12.95 25.61
N SER A 406 1.68 11.72 25.92
CA SER A 406 2.61 11.43 27.02
C SER A 406 4.08 11.71 26.66
N SER A 407 4.43 11.76 25.37
CA SER A 407 5.80 11.93 24.88
C SER A 407 5.87 13.00 23.78
N PRO A 408 6.46 14.18 24.05
CA PRO A 408 6.57 15.27 23.07
C PRO A 408 7.24 14.86 21.76
N ASN A 409 8.24 13.97 21.81
CA ASN A 409 8.95 13.51 20.62
C ASN A 409 8.05 12.64 19.73
N ILE A 410 7.30 11.70 20.32
CA ILE A 410 6.33 10.89 19.58
C ILE A 410 5.19 11.77 19.06
N GLY A 411 4.75 12.75 19.86
CA GLY A 411 3.74 13.71 19.45
C GLY A 411 4.16 14.55 18.25
N ASN A 412 5.43 14.98 18.20
CA ASN A 412 6.01 15.66 17.04
C ASN A 412 5.96 14.78 15.79
N ASP A 413 6.47 13.55 15.88
CA ASP A 413 6.54 12.64 14.73
C ASP A 413 5.14 12.25 14.24
N LEU A 414 4.22 11.90 15.16
CA LEU A 414 2.82 11.60 14.83
C LEU A 414 2.14 12.78 14.14
N TYR A 415 2.33 14.00 14.63
CA TYR A 415 1.76 15.21 14.03
C TYR A 415 2.19 15.35 12.57
N TRP A 416 3.49 15.28 12.31
CA TRP A 416 4.03 15.47 10.96
C TRP A 416 3.66 14.33 10.00
N TYR A 417 3.60 13.09 10.49
CA TYR A 417 3.15 11.96 9.67
C TYR A 417 1.68 12.11 9.27
N LEU A 418 0.80 12.49 10.22
CA LEU A 418 -0.61 12.75 9.91
C LEU A 418 -0.78 13.95 8.97
N VAL A 419 0.00 15.03 9.13
CA VAL A 419 -0.06 16.21 8.25
C VAL A 419 0.22 15.84 6.79
N VAL A 420 1.25 15.02 6.56
CA VAL A 420 1.61 14.56 5.20
C VAL A 420 0.47 13.77 4.58
N GLU A 421 -0.09 12.80 5.31
CA GLU A 421 -1.17 11.94 4.81
C GLU A 421 -2.48 12.72 4.55
N ILE A 422 -2.81 13.68 5.41
CA ILE A 422 -3.99 14.54 5.23
C ILE A 422 -3.86 15.40 3.96
N GLN A 423 -2.66 15.88 3.64
CA GLN A 423 -2.40 16.67 2.44
C GLN A 423 -2.35 15.82 1.17
N ASP A 424 -1.86 14.58 1.27
CA ASP A 424 -1.78 13.64 0.14
C ASP A 424 -3.18 13.13 -0.27
N GLU A 425 -4.04 12.79 0.70
CA GLU A 425 -5.41 12.31 0.48
C GLU A 425 -6.47 13.16 1.20
N PRO A 426 -6.76 14.40 0.74
CA PRO A 426 -7.67 15.31 1.45
C PRO A 426 -9.13 14.83 1.50
N SER A 427 -9.53 13.92 0.60
CA SER A 427 -10.86 13.28 0.63
C SER A 427 -10.99 12.21 1.72
N ASN A 428 -9.86 11.68 2.21
CA ASN A 428 -9.82 10.63 3.23
C ASN A 428 -9.88 11.24 4.63
N LYS A 429 -11.06 11.17 5.26
CA LYS A 429 -11.31 11.75 6.59
C LYS A 429 -10.68 10.96 7.74
N LEU A 430 -10.09 9.79 7.49
CA LEU A 430 -9.52 8.93 8.53
C LEU A 430 -8.44 9.66 9.34
N PHE A 431 -7.35 10.07 8.69
CA PHE A 431 -6.23 10.74 9.36
C PHE A 431 -6.63 12.08 9.97
N SER A 432 -7.54 12.80 9.32
CA SER A 432 -8.14 14.03 9.88
C SER A 432 -8.88 13.78 11.19
N SER A 433 -9.59 12.64 11.29
CA SER A 433 -10.31 12.25 12.52
C SER A 433 -9.33 11.91 13.65
N VAL A 434 -8.23 11.22 13.34
CA VAL A 434 -7.17 10.91 14.32
C VAL A 434 -6.44 12.19 14.76
N MET A 435 -6.14 13.10 13.83
CA MET A 435 -5.56 14.41 14.14
C MET A 435 -6.50 15.23 15.04
N PHE A 436 -7.81 15.21 14.78
CA PHE A 436 -8.79 15.87 15.64
C PHE A 436 -8.77 15.29 17.06
N LEU A 437 -8.78 13.95 17.19
CA LEU A 437 -8.66 13.29 18.49
C LEU A 437 -7.37 13.67 19.22
N PHE A 438 -6.23 13.68 18.50
CA PHE A 438 -4.95 14.08 19.06
C PHE A 438 -4.97 15.51 19.61
N GLN A 439 -5.51 16.47 18.84
CA GLN A 439 -5.64 17.85 19.30
C GLN A 439 -6.63 18.00 20.46
N GLN A 440 -7.69 17.21 20.48
CA GLN A 440 -8.66 17.19 21.57
C GLN A 440 -8.02 16.71 22.88
N GLU A 441 -7.29 15.59 22.84
CA GLU A 441 -6.59 15.05 24.02
C GLU A 441 -5.51 16.01 24.54
N LEU A 442 -4.70 16.61 23.64
CA LEU A 442 -3.73 17.64 24.01
C LEU A 442 -4.38 18.85 24.71
N SER A 443 -5.63 19.17 24.37
CA SER A 443 -6.32 20.33 24.95
C SER A 443 -6.80 20.10 26.39
N LYS A 444 -6.81 18.85 26.87
CA LYS A 444 -7.29 18.50 28.22
C LYS A 444 -6.29 18.89 29.33
N SER A 445 -4.99 18.90 29.04
CA SER A 445 -3.95 19.24 30.01
C SER A 445 -3.30 20.59 29.72
N THR A 446 -2.66 21.20 30.72
CA THR A 446 -1.83 22.41 30.54
C THR A 446 -0.61 22.11 29.68
N GLU A 447 0.08 21.00 29.95
CA GLU A 447 1.25 20.55 29.20
C GLU A 447 0.91 20.22 27.75
N GLY A 448 -0.20 19.53 27.51
CA GLY A 448 -0.66 19.21 26.15
C GLY A 448 -1.00 20.46 25.34
N ARG A 449 -1.55 21.51 25.98
CA ARG A 449 -1.78 22.81 25.33
C ARG A 449 -0.48 23.47 24.91
N ALA A 450 0.58 23.38 25.71
CA ALA A 450 1.90 23.87 25.34
C ALA A 450 2.47 23.09 24.13
N ILE A 451 2.38 21.75 24.12
CA ILE A 451 2.77 20.92 22.97
C ILE A 451 2.00 21.35 21.71
N ARG A 452 0.67 21.54 21.83
CA ARG A 452 -0.18 21.98 20.71
C ARG A 452 0.26 23.34 20.16
N GLU A 453 0.62 24.28 21.02
CA GLU A 453 1.13 25.60 20.62
C GLU A 453 2.50 25.49 19.94
N THR A 454 3.39 24.63 20.45
CA THR A 454 4.67 24.31 19.81
C THR A 454 4.46 23.76 18.41
N LEU A 455 3.60 22.76 18.22
CA LEU A 455 3.30 22.16 16.91
C LEU A 455 2.71 23.20 15.94
N ALA A 456 1.82 24.07 16.41
CA ALA A 456 1.27 25.16 15.60
C ALA A 456 2.35 26.18 15.18
N THR A 457 3.30 26.47 16.07
CA THR A 457 4.43 27.36 15.79
C THR A 457 5.40 26.73 14.80
N GLN A 458 5.70 25.44 14.96
CA GLN A 458 6.48 24.65 13.99
C GLN A 458 5.82 24.66 12.61
N ALA A 459 4.51 24.45 12.51
CA ALA A 459 3.79 24.46 11.24
C ALA A 459 3.91 25.81 10.52
N LYS A 460 3.72 26.92 11.24
CA LYS A 460 3.94 28.28 10.71
C LYS A 460 5.39 28.49 10.29
N PHE A 461 6.35 27.94 11.03
CA PHE A 461 7.77 28.04 10.71
C PHE A 461 8.13 27.28 9.43
N ILE A 462 7.66 26.05 9.25
CA ILE A 462 7.82 25.28 8.01
C ILE A 462 7.19 26.01 6.82
N GLU A 463 6.01 26.62 6.99
CA GLU A 463 5.39 27.41 5.93
C GLU A 463 6.26 28.61 5.52
N LYS A 464 6.90 29.30 6.48
CA LYS A 464 7.88 30.36 6.20
C LYS A 464 9.09 29.83 5.41
N LEU A 465 9.64 28.67 5.79
CA LEU A 465 10.75 28.04 5.05
C LEU A 465 10.34 27.64 3.63
N LEU A 466 9.12 27.14 3.45
CA LEU A 466 8.58 26.81 2.13
C LEU A 466 8.46 28.04 1.24
N ARG A 467 7.97 29.17 1.78
CA ARG A 467 7.90 30.45 1.05
C ARG A 467 9.30 30.96 0.69
N LEU A 468 10.27 30.85 1.60
CA LEU A 468 11.68 31.17 1.35
C LEU A 468 12.26 30.31 0.22
N SER A 469 12.04 29.00 0.25
CA SER A 469 12.51 28.09 -0.81
C SER A 469 11.91 28.45 -2.17
N LYS A 470 10.61 28.74 -2.22
CA LYS A 470 9.93 29.15 -3.45
C LYS A 470 10.45 30.48 -3.99
N SER A 471 10.72 31.47 -3.12
CA SER A 471 11.25 32.77 -3.57
C SER A 471 12.67 32.65 -4.13
N VAL A 472 13.53 31.83 -3.52
CA VAL A 472 14.90 31.57 -4.02
C VAL A 472 14.88 30.79 -5.34
N GLN A 473 14.00 29.81 -5.48
CA GLN A 473 13.79 29.08 -6.74
C GLN A 473 13.31 30.04 -7.86
N ALA A 474 12.37 30.92 -7.56
CA ALA A 474 11.83 31.91 -8.51
C ALA A 474 12.82 33.04 -8.86
N TYR A 475 13.79 33.34 -8.00
CA TYR A 475 14.78 34.39 -8.24
C TYR A 475 15.61 34.10 -9.49
N ARG A 476 15.63 35.05 -10.44
CA ARG A 476 16.38 34.93 -11.69
C ARG A 476 17.85 35.30 -11.47
N GLY A 477 18.76 34.38 -11.75
CA GLY A 477 20.19 34.64 -11.67
C GLY A 477 21.02 33.38 -11.56
N THR A 478 22.35 33.57 -11.54
CA THR A 478 23.30 32.49 -11.26
C THR A 478 23.15 32.00 -9.82
N ARG A 479 23.69 30.81 -9.54
CA ARG A 479 23.70 30.23 -8.18
C ARG A 479 24.25 31.20 -7.13
N ILE A 480 25.31 31.94 -7.46
CA ILE A 480 25.94 32.92 -6.56
C ILE A 480 24.95 34.03 -6.20
N LYS A 481 24.28 34.62 -7.20
CA LYS A 481 23.25 35.66 -6.96
C LYS A 481 22.06 35.12 -6.16
N LYS A 482 21.67 33.86 -6.36
CA LYS A 482 20.63 33.21 -5.55
C LYS A 482 21.07 33.01 -4.08
N ILE A 483 22.34 32.70 -3.83
CA ILE A 483 22.90 32.61 -2.47
C ILE A 483 22.90 33.99 -1.81
N GLU A 484 23.32 35.03 -2.53
CA GLU A 484 23.27 36.42 -2.04
C GLU A 484 21.83 36.85 -1.72
N TYR A 485 20.87 36.50 -2.58
CA TYR A 485 19.45 36.73 -2.34
C TYR A 485 18.91 35.96 -1.14
N LEU A 486 19.27 34.67 -0.98
CA LEU A 486 18.91 33.89 0.21
C LEU A 486 19.42 34.58 1.48
N LYS A 487 20.69 35.01 1.48
CA LYS A 487 21.31 35.71 2.61
C LYS A 487 20.61 37.02 2.92
N SER A 488 20.27 37.82 1.92
CA SER A 488 19.57 39.09 2.14
C SER A 488 18.16 38.90 2.71
N VAL A 489 17.40 37.89 2.25
CA VAL A 489 16.08 37.57 2.80
C VAL A 489 16.17 37.05 4.24
N LEU A 490 17.20 36.25 4.55
CA LEU A 490 17.43 35.76 5.92
C LEU A 490 17.81 36.89 6.89
N MET A 491 18.56 37.90 6.42
CA MET A 491 18.95 39.08 7.20
C MET A 491 17.83 40.13 7.33
N ASP A 492 16.79 40.07 6.50
CA ASP A 492 15.67 41.00 6.61
C ASP A 492 14.88 40.78 7.91
N SER A 493 14.95 41.78 8.78
CA SER A 493 14.23 41.83 10.07
C SER A 493 12.73 41.53 9.95
N LYS A 494 12.09 41.80 8.81
CA LYS A 494 10.66 41.55 8.59
C LYS A 494 10.28 40.07 8.65
N HIS A 495 11.23 39.18 8.36
CA HIS A 495 10.97 37.74 8.30
C HIS A 495 11.29 37.00 9.62
N HIS A 496 12.06 37.62 10.51
CA HIS A 496 12.46 37.08 11.81
C HIS A 496 13.15 35.70 11.73
N PHE A 497 14.02 35.49 10.73
CA PHE A 497 14.79 34.24 10.59
C PHE A 497 16.06 34.21 11.45
N MET A 498 16.72 35.35 11.66
CA MET A 498 17.96 35.41 12.44
C MET A 498 17.76 35.12 13.92
N ASN A 499 16.68 35.61 14.50
CA ASN A 499 16.38 35.45 15.92
C ASN A 499 14.88 35.26 16.09
N PHE A 500 14.50 34.18 16.76
CA PHE A 500 13.13 33.86 17.16
C PHE A 500 13.13 33.11 18.50
N THR A 501 11.95 33.01 19.13
CA THR A 501 11.78 32.27 20.39
C THR A 501 12.16 30.81 20.22
N ALA A 502 12.88 30.23 21.20
CA ALA A 502 13.33 28.85 21.14
C ALA A 502 12.20 27.90 20.69
N LEU A 503 12.47 27.14 19.64
CA LEU A 503 11.52 26.24 18.99
C LEU A 503 12.17 24.86 18.80
N PRO A 504 11.58 23.78 19.31
CA PRO A 504 11.99 22.42 18.96
C PRO A 504 11.91 22.22 17.45
N LEU A 505 12.97 21.74 16.83
CA LEU A 505 13.02 21.52 15.39
C LEU A 505 12.13 20.33 15.00
N PRO A 506 11.23 20.44 14.00
CA PRO A 506 10.41 19.31 13.54
C PRO A 506 11.22 18.04 13.22
N LEU A 507 12.35 18.21 12.54
CA LEU A 507 13.23 17.12 12.13
C LEU A 507 13.86 16.39 13.32
N ASP A 508 14.15 17.11 14.40
CA ASP A 508 14.72 16.59 15.63
C ASP A 508 14.18 17.36 16.85
N PRO A 509 13.10 16.86 17.49
CA PRO A 509 12.44 17.57 18.59
C PRO A 509 13.32 17.69 19.84
N SER A 510 14.46 16.99 19.91
CA SER A 510 15.44 17.15 21.00
C SER A 510 16.29 18.42 20.86
N VAL A 511 16.27 19.06 19.70
CA VAL A 511 17.10 20.23 19.38
C VAL A 511 16.23 21.50 19.34
N ASN A 512 16.50 22.42 20.28
CA ASN A 512 15.87 23.73 20.32
C ASN A 512 16.67 24.75 19.51
N VAL A 513 16.05 25.32 18.47
CA VAL A 513 16.66 26.33 17.60
C VAL A 513 16.14 27.72 17.95
N VAL A 514 17.01 28.73 17.86
CA VAL A 514 16.72 30.14 18.19
C VAL A 514 16.92 31.09 17.02
N GLY A 515 17.46 30.60 15.91
CA GLY A 515 17.82 31.42 14.76
C GLY A 515 18.43 30.63 13.61
N ILE A 516 18.58 31.29 12.46
CA ILE A 516 19.34 30.81 11.29
C ILE A 516 20.55 31.70 11.10
N VAL A 517 21.74 31.11 10.87
CA VAL A 517 23.00 31.81 10.61
C VAL A 517 23.13 32.07 9.10
N PRO A 518 22.84 33.28 8.59
CA PRO A 518 22.75 33.52 7.15
C PRO A 518 24.07 33.26 6.40
N GLU A 519 25.20 33.59 7.01
CA GLU A 519 26.53 33.49 6.40
C GLU A 519 26.89 32.05 6.03
N ALA A 520 26.44 31.10 6.85
CA ALA A 520 26.68 29.66 6.71
C ALA A 520 25.65 28.95 5.80
N CYS A 521 24.60 29.65 5.37
CA CYS A 521 23.59 29.12 4.46
C CYS A 521 24.05 29.13 3.00
N THR A 522 23.60 28.15 2.22
CA THR A 522 23.90 28.06 0.78
C THR A 522 22.80 27.34 0.00
N VAL A 523 22.88 27.36 -1.32
CA VAL A 523 21.98 26.68 -2.25
C VAL A 523 22.74 25.57 -2.96
N PHE A 524 22.21 24.36 -3.00
CA PHE A 524 22.87 23.24 -3.70
C PHE A 524 22.80 23.39 -5.22
N LYS A 525 23.79 22.79 -5.91
CA LYS A 525 23.86 22.72 -7.38
C LYS A 525 23.00 21.54 -7.89
N SER A 526 21.69 21.61 -7.68
CA SER A 526 20.71 20.62 -8.15
C SER A 526 19.54 21.30 -8.86
N THR A 527 18.79 20.56 -9.66
CA THR A 527 17.61 21.03 -10.41
C THR A 527 16.57 21.67 -9.49
N MET A 528 16.28 21.04 -8.34
CA MET A 528 15.34 21.53 -7.34
C MET A 528 15.94 22.57 -6.38
N GLN A 529 17.23 22.90 -6.53
CA GLN A 529 17.93 23.95 -5.77
C GLN A 529 17.64 23.93 -4.26
N PRO A 530 17.83 22.80 -3.56
CA PRO A 530 17.53 22.72 -2.14
C PRO A 530 18.43 23.64 -1.32
N LEU A 531 17.92 24.08 -0.17
CA LEU A 531 18.58 25.06 0.69
C LEU A 531 19.34 24.34 1.80
N ARG A 532 20.64 24.63 1.96
CA ARG A 532 21.36 24.29 3.19
C ARG A 532 21.16 25.43 4.18
N LEU A 533 20.42 25.16 5.24
CA LEU A 533 20.14 26.11 6.31
C LEU A 533 20.90 25.70 7.57
N VAL A 534 21.61 26.64 8.20
CA VAL A 534 22.36 26.37 9.43
C VAL A 534 21.65 27.05 10.59
N PHE A 535 21.09 26.24 11.49
CA PHE A 535 20.40 26.74 12.66
C PHE A 535 21.37 27.00 13.80
N LYS A 536 21.11 28.07 14.55
CA LYS A 536 21.71 28.31 15.87
C LYS A 536 20.83 27.65 16.92
N CYS A 537 21.42 26.76 17.71
CA CYS A 537 20.76 26.10 18.84
C CYS A 537 20.82 26.98 20.10
N GLN A 538 19.95 26.68 21.06
CA GLN A 538 19.93 27.38 22.35
C GLN A 538 21.22 27.18 23.16
N ASP A 539 21.95 26.08 22.93
CA ASP A 539 23.24 25.76 23.53
C ASP A 539 24.44 26.25 22.69
N ASP A 540 24.21 27.22 21.80
CA ASP A 540 25.18 27.82 20.88
C ASP A 540 25.80 26.85 19.84
N ARG A 541 25.37 25.59 19.78
CA ARG A 541 25.77 24.67 18.70
C ARG A 541 25.09 25.03 17.37
N SER A 542 25.72 24.64 16.26
CA SER A 542 25.11 24.74 14.93
C SER A 542 24.43 23.43 14.53
N TYR A 543 23.22 23.51 13.99
CA TYR A 543 22.50 22.36 13.46
C TYR A 543 22.14 22.57 11.98
N PRO A 544 22.94 22.03 11.04
CA PRO A 544 22.70 22.21 9.62
C PRO A 544 21.64 21.22 9.10
N ILE A 545 20.73 21.71 8.27
CA ILE A 545 19.76 20.90 7.54
C ILE A 545 19.78 21.23 6.05
N ILE A 546 19.25 20.31 5.25
CA ILE A 546 18.88 20.51 3.86
C ILE A 546 17.35 20.58 3.81
N PHE A 547 16.81 21.74 3.42
CA PHE A 547 15.39 21.90 3.14
C PHE A 547 15.13 21.69 1.64
N LYS A 548 14.31 20.70 1.30
CA LYS A 548 13.95 20.34 -0.07
C LYS A 548 12.51 20.75 -0.36
N ASN A 549 12.29 21.32 -1.54
CA ASN A 549 10.97 21.69 -2.06
C ASN A 549 10.89 21.27 -3.54
N GLY A 550 9.89 20.45 -3.87
CA GLY A 550 9.72 19.83 -5.18
C GLY A 550 9.92 18.31 -5.21
N ASP A 551 10.39 17.72 -4.11
CA ASP A 551 10.68 16.29 -3.98
C ASP A 551 9.77 15.64 -2.92
N ASP A 552 9.32 14.40 -3.16
CA ASP A 552 8.63 13.58 -2.16
C ASP A 552 9.66 12.82 -1.31
N LEU A 553 9.84 13.23 -0.06
CA LEU A 553 10.81 12.63 0.86
C LEU A 553 10.29 11.42 1.62
N ARG A 554 9.03 10.99 1.43
CA ARG A 554 8.48 9.83 2.14
C ARG A 554 9.26 8.56 1.84
N GLN A 555 9.75 8.43 0.60
CA GLN A 555 10.57 7.30 0.19
C GLN A 555 11.91 7.26 0.92
N ASP A 556 12.67 8.36 0.88
CA ASP A 556 13.94 8.47 1.60
C ASP A 556 13.75 8.27 3.10
N GLN A 557 12.68 8.82 3.67
CA GLN A 557 12.34 8.69 5.08
C GLN A 557 12.09 7.22 5.46
N LEU A 558 11.33 6.48 4.65
CA LEU A 558 11.11 5.05 4.85
C LEU A 558 12.44 4.27 4.81
N VAL A 559 13.30 4.53 3.83
CA VAL A 559 14.58 3.84 3.71
C VAL A 559 15.48 4.09 4.90
N ILE A 560 15.61 5.35 5.33
CA ILE A 560 16.41 5.72 6.50
C ILE A 560 15.84 5.13 7.79
N GLN A 561 14.51 5.09 7.93
CA GLN A 561 13.86 4.46 9.09
C GLN A 561 14.18 2.96 9.15
N ILE A 562 14.07 2.25 8.02
CA ILE A 562 14.41 0.82 7.95
C ILE A 562 15.92 0.62 8.17
N LEU A 563 16.78 1.48 7.64
CA LEU A 563 18.22 1.44 7.90
C LEU A 563 18.54 1.62 9.39
N THR A 564 17.88 2.56 10.06
CA THR A 564 18.01 2.79 11.51
C THR A 564 17.54 1.58 12.32
N LEU A 565 16.46 0.93 11.89
CA LEU A 565 16.01 -0.32 12.47
C LEU A 565 17.05 -1.43 12.30
N MET A 566 17.55 -1.63 11.07
CA MET A 566 18.58 -2.65 10.78
C MET A 566 19.83 -2.41 11.63
N ASP A 567 20.30 -1.17 11.76
CA ASP A 567 21.43 -0.82 12.64
C ASP A 567 21.17 -1.22 14.10
N LYS A 568 19.98 -0.92 14.64
CA LYS A 568 19.60 -1.34 16.00
C LYS A 568 19.53 -2.86 16.16
N LEU A 569 19.01 -3.59 15.16
CA LEU A 569 18.95 -5.05 15.18
C LEU A 569 20.36 -5.66 15.19
N LEU A 570 21.27 -5.12 14.38
CA LEU A 570 22.66 -5.56 14.32
C LEU A 570 23.39 -5.29 15.64
N LYS A 571 23.20 -4.11 16.24
CA LYS A 571 23.76 -3.78 17.57
C LYS A 571 23.23 -4.69 18.67
N LYS A 572 21.98 -5.15 18.60
CA LYS A 572 21.42 -6.15 19.52
C LYS A 572 22.14 -7.50 19.43
N GLU A 573 22.59 -7.88 18.23
CA GLU A 573 23.43 -9.05 17.98
C GLU A 573 24.93 -8.78 18.22
N LYS A 574 25.29 -7.65 18.84
CA LYS A 574 26.66 -7.20 19.11
C LYS A 574 27.51 -6.96 17.85
N LEU A 575 26.87 -6.68 16.71
CA LEU A 575 27.52 -6.27 15.49
C LEU A 575 27.33 -4.76 15.28
N ASP A 576 28.31 -3.96 15.70
CA ASP A 576 28.34 -2.54 15.36
C ASP A 576 29.06 -2.32 14.03
N LEU A 577 28.31 -1.82 13.04
CA LEU A 577 28.82 -1.50 11.71
C LEU A 577 29.15 -0.02 11.56
N HIS A 578 29.10 0.76 12.64
CA HIS A 578 29.43 2.19 12.62
C HIS A 578 28.57 2.95 11.58
N LEU A 579 27.30 2.58 11.42
CA LEU A 579 26.39 3.26 10.50
C LEU A 579 26.02 4.65 11.05
N LYS A 580 25.88 5.63 10.16
CA LYS A 580 25.41 7.00 10.49
C LYS A 580 24.07 7.28 9.81
N PRO A 581 22.95 6.70 10.29
CA PRO A 581 21.62 7.07 9.82
C PRO A 581 21.35 8.55 10.14
N TYR A 582 21.21 9.37 9.09
CA TYR A 582 20.84 10.78 9.24
C TYR A 582 19.33 10.94 9.27
N ARG A 583 18.82 12.01 9.90
CA ARG A 583 17.37 12.21 10.04
C ARG A 583 16.73 12.75 8.75
N ILE A 584 15.53 12.27 8.43
CA ILE A 584 14.68 12.79 7.35
C ILE A 584 13.26 12.95 7.87
N LEU A 585 12.63 14.07 7.53
CA LEU A 585 11.22 14.31 7.80
C LEU A 585 10.54 14.98 6.61
N ALA A 586 9.59 14.27 6.01
CA ALA A 586 8.59 14.87 5.13
C ALA A 586 7.67 15.76 5.97
N THR A 587 7.50 17.01 5.54
CA THR A 587 6.60 17.98 6.22
C THR A 587 5.37 18.31 5.36
N GLY A 588 5.34 17.78 4.14
CA GLY A 588 4.21 17.76 3.22
C GLY A 588 4.53 16.80 2.05
N PRO A 589 3.62 16.60 1.09
CA PRO A 589 3.79 15.63 -0.01
C PRO A 589 4.95 15.95 -0.98
N THR A 590 5.43 17.20 -1.00
CA THR A 590 6.45 17.69 -1.95
C THR A 590 7.56 18.50 -1.29
N HIS A 591 7.64 18.48 0.05
CA HIS A 591 8.68 19.19 0.77
C HIS A 591 9.01 18.55 2.11
N GLY A 592 10.23 18.78 2.56
CA GLY A 592 10.70 18.30 3.86
C GLY A 592 12.13 18.70 4.15
N ALA A 593 12.64 18.14 5.24
CA ALA A 593 13.96 18.43 5.76
C ALA A 593 14.79 17.15 5.89
N VAL A 594 16.07 17.29 5.62
CA VAL A 594 17.09 16.23 5.78
C VAL A 594 18.19 16.79 6.66
N GLN A 595 18.69 16.00 7.62
CA GLN A 595 19.84 16.39 8.43
C GLN A 595 21.08 16.46 7.54
N PHE A 596 21.82 17.56 7.62
CA PHE A 596 23.08 17.67 6.89
C PHE A 596 24.21 17.06 7.72
N VAL A 597 24.83 16.00 7.20
CA VAL A 597 26.04 15.40 7.78
C VAL A 597 27.26 15.97 7.06
N PRO A 598 28.20 16.63 7.76
CA PRO A 598 29.44 17.12 7.16
C PRO A 598 30.22 15.96 6.50
N SER A 599 30.32 16.00 5.17
CA SER A 599 30.85 14.91 4.35
C SER A 599 31.21 15.39 2.95
N LYS A 600 32.02 14.60 2.23
CA LYS A 600 32.31 14.79 0.81
C LYS A 600 31.82 13.58 0.01
N THR A 601 31.35 13.83 -1.22
CA THR A 601 31.00 12.74 -2.14
C THR A 601 32.26 12.04 -2.64
N LEU A 602 32.16 10.75 -2.99
CA LEU A 602 33.26 10.02 -3.61
C LEU A 602 33.74 10.72 -4.89
N ALA A 603 32.83 11.25 -5.72
CA ALA A 603 33.20 12.01 -6.92
C ALA A 603 34.11 13.21 -6.60
N THR A 604 33.78 13.96 -5.53
CA THR A 604 34.57 15.11 -5.08
C THR A 604 35.93 14.67 -4.54
N ILE A 605 35.94 13.62 -3.72
CA ILE A 605 37.17 13.05 -3.15
C ILE A 605 38.12 12.60 -4.27
N LEU A 606 37.62 11.87 -5.26
CA LEU A 606 38.45 11.37 -6.35
C LEU A 606 39.00 12.52 -7.21
N ALA A 607 38.24 13.60 -7.40
CA ALA A 607 38.73 14.78 -8.11
C ALA A 607 39.83 15.53 -7.35
N GLU A 608 39.67 15.71 -6.03
CA GLU A 608 40.62 16.44 -5.19
C GLU A 608 41.89 15.63 -4.86
N TYR A 609 41.75 14.30 -4.70
CA TYR A 609 42.80 13.41 -4.19
C TYR A 609 43.35 12.46 -5.27
N ARG A 610 43.40 12.92 -6.54
CA ARG A 610 43.98 12.20 -7.69
C ARG A 610 43.46 10.75 -7.85
N GLY A 611 42.17 10.56 -7.60
CA GLY A 611 41.51 9.25 -7.70
C GLY A 611 41.72 8.33 -6.50
N SER A 612 42.23 8.82 -5.36
CA SER A 612 42.54 7.96 -4.20
C SER A 612 41.71 8.31 -2.96
N VAL A 613 40.79 7.41 -2.60
CA VAL A 613 40.07 7.46 -1.31
C VAL A 613 41.03 7.30 -0.12
N LEU A 614 42.04 6.43 -0.26
CA LEU A 614 43.08 6.25 0.76
C LEU A 614 43.85 7.55 1.05
N ALA A 615 44.14 8.35 0.03
CA ALA A 615 44.84 9.62 0.23
C ALA A 615 44.00 10.62 1.05
N TYR A 616 42.69 10.68 0.78
CA TYR A 616 41.75 11.49 1.57
C TYR A 616 41.71 11.04 3.04
N LEU A 617 41.52 9.73 3.28
CA LEU A 617 41.48 9.18 4.63
C LEU A 617 42.79 9.42 5.40
N ARG A 618 43.94 9.31 4.71
CA ARG A 618 45.28 9.53 5.29
C ARG A 618 45.52 11.00 5.66
N GLU A 619 45.09 11.93 4.81
CA GLU A 619 45.28 13.36 5.06
C GLU A 619 44.48 13.82 6.29
N HIS A 620 43.24 13.35 6.43
CA HIS A 620 42.37 13.75 7.53
C HIS A 620 42.55 12.93 8.81
N ASN A 621 43.08 11.70 8.71
CA ASN A 621 43.31 10.82 9.85
C ASN A 621 44.72 10.20 9.77
N PRO A 622 45.80 11.00 9.88
CA PRO A 622 47.15 10.47 9.81
C PRO A 622 47.42 9.57 11.02
N ASP A 623 48.00 8.40 10.76
CA ASP A 623 48.59 7.58 11.82
C ASP A 623 50.05 8.00 12.03
N ASN A 624 50.41 8.28 13.29
CA ASN A 624 51.78 8.63 13.66
C ASN A 624 52.66 7.38 13.84
N ASP A 625 52.07 6.18 13.88
CA ASP A 625 52.81 4.93 13.94
C ASP A 625 53.28 4.49 12.54
N LEU A 626 54.59 4.60 12.30
CA LEU A 626 55.25 4.19 11.06
C LEU A 626 55.20 2.67 10.81
N ASN A 627 54.87 1.87 11.83
CA ASN A 627 54.67 0.42 11.70
C ASN A 627 53.21 0.03 11.49
N SER A 628 52.31 1.00 11.33
CA SER A 628 50.89 0.74 11.21
C SER A 628 50.53 0.11 9.86
N ASN A 629 49.89 -1.06 9.91
CA ASN A 629 49.46 -1.81 8.72
C ASN A 629 48.21 -1.21 8.02
N THR A 630 47.78 -0.01 8.42
CA THR A 630 46.58 0.69 7.92
C THR A 630 46.91 1.75 6.86
N TYR A 631 48.03 1.60 6.15
CA TYR A 631 48.46 2.53 5.10
C TYR A 631 48.68 3.98 5.58
N GLY A 632 49.09 4.15 6.84
CA GLY A 632 49.30 5.46 7.48
C GLY A 632 48.02 6.19 7.86
N ILE A 633 46.90 5.47 7.95
CA ILE A 633 45.58 5.98 8.34
C ILE A 633 45.28 5.52 9.76
N HIS A 634 44.75 6.39 10.61
CA HIS A 634 44.40 6.02 11.98
C HIS A 634 43.49 4.77 12.00
N PRO A 635 43.77 3.74 12.82
CA PRO A 635 43.06 2.47 12.75
C PRO A 635 41.54 2.58 12.90
N GLU A 636 41.07 3.50 13.75
CA GLU A 636 39.64 3.75 13.95
C GLU A 636 38.95 4.31 12.70
N ALA A 637 39.61 5.22 11.96
CA ALA A 637 39.03 5.79 10.74
C ALA A 637 38.94 4.75 9.61
N MET A 638 39.94 3.86 9.52
CA MET A 638 39.90 2.72 8.59
C MET A 638 38.81 1.71 8.98
N ASP A 639 38.67 1.40 10.27
CA ASP A 639 37.62 0.49 10.76
C ASP A 639 36.22 1.09 10.56
N ASN A 640 36.03 2.39 10.82
CA ASN A 640 34.82 3.14 10.50
C ASN A 640 34.45 2.97 9.02
N TYR A 641 35.42 3.17 8.11
CA TYR A 641 35.21 3.04 6.68
C TYR A 641 34.79 1.64 6.28
N ILE A 642 35.53 0.62 6.73
CA ILE A 642 35.28 -0.79 6.37
C ILE A 642 33.92 -1.26 6.88
N ARG A 643 33.61 -1.01 8.16
CA ARG A 643 32.37 -1.44 8.80
C ARG A 643 31.15 -0.78 8.19
N SER A 644 31.20 0.55 8.03
CA SER A 644 30.08 1.30 7.49
C SER A 644 29.87 0.98 6.01
N CYS A 645 30.94 0.84 5.22
CA CYS A 645 30.87 0.35 3.85
C CYS A 645 30.19 -1.02 3.77
N ALA A 646 30.58 -1.98 4.60
CA ALA A 646 29.97 -3.31 4.63
C ALA A 646 28.46 -3.25 4.94
N GLY A 647 28.07 -2.50 5.97
CA GLY A 647 26.67 -2.37 6.36
C GLY A 647 25.81 -1.68 5.32
N TYR A 648 26.25 -0.54 4.75
CA TYR A 648 25.50 0.13 3.68
C TYR A 648 25.38 -0.74 2.43
N CYS A 649 26.43 -1.48 2.02
CA CYS A 649 26.34 -2.38 0.87
C CYS A 649 25.31 -3.49 1.06
N VAL A 650 25.26 -4.13 2.24
CA VAL A 650 24.28 -5.20 2.52
C VAL A 650 22.86 -4.64 2.63
N ILE A 651 22.67 -3.55 3.37
CA ILE A 651 21.35 -2.93 3.57
C ILE A 651 20.79 -2.44 2.23
N THR A 652 21.59 -1.75 1.42
CA THR A 652 21.13 -1.26 0.11
C THR A 652 20.86 -2.39 -0.88
N TYR A 653 21.59 -3.50 -0.80
CA TYR A 653 21.25 -4.71 -1.53
C TYR A 653 19.88 -5.25 -1.12
N LEU A 654 19.63 -5.43 0.18
CA LEU A 654 18.36 -5.99 0.71
C LEU A 654 17.15 -5.12 0.34
N LEU A 655 17.31 -3.79 0.42
CA LEU A 655 16.28 -2.82 0.05
C LEU A 655 16.16 -2.59 -1.46
N GLY A 656 17.11 -3.13 -2.25
CA GLY A 656 17.15 -2.96 -3.70
C GLY A 656 17.28 -1.49 -4.12
N VAL A 657 18.12 -0.72 -3.42
CA VAL A 657 18.35 0.70 -3.72
C VAL A 657 19.07 0.85 -5.06
N GLY A 658 18.46 1.60 -5.98
CA GLY A 658 18.98 1.91 -7.30
C GLY A 658 19.79 3.20 -7.36
N ASP A 659 20.24 3.56 -8.57
CA ASP A 659 20.91 4.83 -8.87
C ASP A 659 22.08 5.18 -7.92
N ARG A 660 22.87 4.16 -7.55
CA ARG A 660 24.12 4.40 -6.81
C ARG A 660 25.19 4.83 -7.80
N HIS A 661 25.70 6.05 -7.60
CA HIS A 661 26.82 6.64 -8.32
C HIS A 661 27.68 7.45 -7.35
N LEU A 662 28.86 7.87 -7.80
CA LEU A 662 29.89 8.49 -6.95
C LEU A 662 29.45 9.80 -6.25
N ASP A 663 28.38 10.46 -6.71
CA ASP A 663 27.82 11.65 -6.04
C ASP A 663 26.84 11.30 -4.91
N ASN A 664 26.28 10.09 -4.90
CA ASN A 664 25.35 9.61 -3.85
C ASN A 664 26.05 8.80 -2.76
N LEU A 665 27.36 8.59 -2.88
CA LEU A 665 28.21 7.88 -1.94
C LEU A 665 29.09 8.91 -1.22
N LEU A 666 28.97 9.00 0.09
CA LEU A 666 29.62 10.04 0.88
C LEU A 666 30.52 9.44 1.95
N ILE A 667 31.60 10.17 2.25
CA ILE A 667 32.54 9.86 3.33
C ILE A 667 32.66 11.09 4.23
N THR A 668 32.58 10.85 5.53
CA THR A 668 32.85 11.83 6.59
C THR A 668 34.35 11.92 6.87
N GLU A 669 34.80 13.04 7.44
CA GLU A 669 36.24 13.22 7.73
C GLU A 669 36.79 12.16 8.69
N ASP A 670 35.97 11.62 9.60
CA ASP A 670 36.31 10.54 10.54
C ASP A 670 36.15 9.12 9.96
N GLY A 671 35.97 9.01 8.63
CA GLY A 671 36.02 7.74 7.91
C GLY A 671 34.70 7.01 7.77
N HIS A 672 33.58 7.47 8.33
CA HIS A 672 32.29 6.81 8.10
C HIS A 672 31.81 7.02 6.65
N PHE A 673 31.45 5.92 6.01
CA PHE A 673 30.84 5.85 4.69
C PHE A 673 29.32 5.74 4.81
N PHE A 674 28.58 6.46 3.98
CA PHE A 674 27.13 6.35 3.91
C PHE A 674 26.57 6.71 2.54
N HIS A 675 25.37 6.21 2.25
CA HIS A 675 24.63 6.52 1.03
C HIS A 675 23.65 7.66 1.31
N ALA A 676 23.45 8.55 0.33
CA ALA A 676 22.37 9.53 0.33
C ALA A 676 21.49 9.40 -0.92
N ASP A 677 20.36 10.11 -0.92
CA ASP A 677 19.36 10.15 -2.00
C ASP A 677 18.78 8.77 -2.34
N PHE A 678 17.61 8.42 -1.82
CA PHE A 678 17.00 7.09 -2.04
C PHE A 678 15.83 7.14 -3.02
N GLY A 679 15.89 8.00 -4.04
CA GLY A 679 14.85 8.18 -5.05
C GLY A 679 14.50 6.94 -5.89
N TYR A 680 15.28 5.86 -5.81
CA TYR A 680 14.99 4.58 -6.46
C TYR A 680 15.16 3.40 -5.48
N ILE A 681 14.10 2.63 -5.23
CA ILE A 681 14.11 1.45 -4.35
C ILE A 681 13.47 0.22 -4.98
N LEU A 682 13.53 -0.93 -4.30
CA LEU A 682 12.86 -2.17 -4.68
C LEU A 682 13.25 -2.66 -6.10
N GLY A 683 14.53 -2.54 -6.42
CA GLY A 683 15.13 -3.04 -7.67
C GLY A 683 14.92 -2.13 -8.89
N ARG A 684 14.33 -0.94 -8.70
CA ARG A 684 14.29 0.09 -9.74
C ARG A 684 15.66 0.72 -9.88
N ASP A 685 16.11 0.91 -11.11
CA ASP A 685 17.37 1.57 -11.41
C ASP A 685 17.25 2.27 -12.77
N PRO A 686 17.68 3.54 -12.90
CA PRO A 686 17.70 4.22 -14.19
C PRO A 686 18.75 3.62 -15.15
N LYS A 687 19.76 2.90 -14.63
CA LYS A 687 20.81 2.26 -15.44
C LYS A 687 20.39 0.85 -15.86
N LEU A 688 20.47 0.56 -17.16
CA LEU A 688 20.34 -0.80 -17.67
C LEU A 688 21.50 -1.68 -17.17
N PHE A 689 21.19 -2.89 -16.68
CA PHE A 689 22.16 -3.90 -16.21
C PHE A 689 23.00 -3.49 -14.98
N SER A 690 22.46 -2.62 -14.13
CA SER A 690 23.04 -2.28 -12.84
C SER A 690 23.28 -3.54 -11.98
N PRO A 691 24.49 -3.76 -11.40
CA PRO A 691 24.73 -4.91 -10.54
C PRO A 691 23.82 -4.86 -9.31
N ALA A 692 23.51 -6.05 -8.79
CA ALA A 692 22.58 -6.23 -7.67
C ALA A 692 23.15 -5.66 -6.36
N MET A 693 24.44 -5.86 -6.08
CA MET A 693 25.16 -5.16 -5.01
C MET A 693 25.79 -3.89 -5.54
N LYS A 694 25.75 -2.84 -4.74
CA LYS A 694 26.32 -1.54 -5.09
C LYS A 694 27.68 -1.41 -4.43
N LEU A 695 28.69 -1.99 -5.06
CA LEU A 695 30.09 -1.91 -4.68
C LEU A 695 30.88 -1.37 -5.88
N SER A 696 31.61 -0.26 -5.71
CA SER A 696 32.41 0.34 -6.78
C SER A 696 33.89 0.00 -6.63
N LYS A 697 34.67 0.20 -7.71
CA LYS A 697 36.11 -0.11 -7.72
C LYS A 697 36.84 0.79 -6.73
N GLU A 698 36.45 2.04 -6.68
CA GLU A 698 37.01 3.08 -5.82
C GLU A 698 36.77 2.77 -4.35
N MET A 699 35.62 2.14 -4.02
CA MET A 699 35.34 1.68 -2.65
C MET A 699 36.34 0.59 -2.21
N VAL A 700 36.62 -0.38 -3.08
CA VAL A 700 37.57 -1.48 -2.84
C VAL A 700 39.01 -0.97 -2.80
N GLU A 701 39.37 -0.03 -3.67
CA GLU A 701 40.67 0.64 -3.64
C GLU A 701 40.86 1.46 -2.35
N GLY A 702 39.78 2.04 -1.81
CA GLY A 702 39.77 2.65 -0.47
C GLY A 702 40.15 1.70 0.67
N MET A 703 40.04 0.38 0.46
CA MET A 703 40.44 -0.66 1.42
C MET A 703 41.85 -1.21 1.15
N GLY A 704 42.59 -0.66 0.17
CA GLY A 704 43.89 -1.20 -0.25
C GLY A 704 43.82 -2.25 -1.35
N GLY A 705 42.65 -2.45 -1.98
CA GLY A 705 42.46 -3.34 -3.12
C GLY A 705 42.04 -4.77 -2.75
N TYR A 706 41.84 -5.60 -3.76
CA TYR A 706 41.21 -6.93 -3.64
C TYR A 706 42.00 -7.97 -2.84
N ASN A 707 43.33 -7.83 -2.78
CA ASN A 707 44.21 -8.70 -1.99
C ASN A 707 44.43 -8.18 -0.56
N SER A 708 43.84 -7.03 -0.19
CA SER A 708 44.10 -6.45 1.12
C SER A 708 43.41 -7.25 2.23
N PRO A 709 44.00 -7.30 3.44
CA PRO A 709 43.34 -7.91 4.60
C PRO A 709 42.04 -7.18 4.96
N PHE A 710 41.99 -5.86 4.73
CA PHE A 710 40.81 -5.04 4.97
C PHE A 710 39.65 -5.39 4.03
N TYR A 711 39.91 -5.76 2.78
CA TYR A 711 38.86 -6.25 1.88
C TYR A 711 38.32 -7.62 2.33
N GLN A 712 39.18 -8.50 2.87
CA GLN A 712 38.70 -9.75 3.48
C GLN A 712 37.85 -9.48 4.73
N GLN A 713 38.24 -8.50 5.55
CA GLN A 713 37.47 -8.06 6.71
C GLN A 713 36.11 -7.47 6.29
N PHE A 714 36.06 -6.65 5.24
CA PHE A 714 34.83 -6.16 4.63
C PHE A 714 33.90 -7.31 4.24
N LYS A 715 34.40 -8.32 3.51
CA LYS A 715 33.60 -9.50 3.14
C LYS A 715 33.05 -10.22 4.37
N SER A 716 33.87 -10.42 5.40
CA SER A 716 33.45 -11.04 6.66
C SER A 716 32.31 -10.26 7.34
N TYR A 717 32.40 -8.94 7.40
CA TYR A 717 31.30 -8.11 7.89
C TYR A 717 30.07 -8.22 7.01
N CYS A 718 30.21 -8.25 5.68
CA CYS A 718 29.07 -8.43 4.78
C CYS A 718 28.33 -9.75 5.05
N TYR A 719 29.03 -10.88 5.18
CA TYR A 719 28.42 -12.18 5.48
C TYR A 719 27.72 -12.17 6.84
N THR A 720 28.40 -11.68 7.87
CA THR A 720 27.85 -11.61 9.24
C THR A 720 26.60 -10.73 9.29
N THR A 721 26.64 -9.59 8.61
CA THR A 721 25.52 -8.64 8.50
C THR A 721 24.33 -9.27 7.78
N PHE A 722 24.57 -9.92 6.64
CA PHE A 722 23.52 -10.57 5.86
C PHE A 722 22.83 -11.68 6.65
N THR A 723 23.61 -12.55 7.31
CA THR A 723 23.08 -13.62 8.17
C THR A 723 22.32 -13.06 9.37
N ALA A 724 22.83 -12.02 10.03
CA ALA A 724 22.15 -11.40 11.16
C ALA A 724 20.79 -10.79 10.74
N LEU A 725 20.74 -10.04 9.64
CA LEU A 725 19.50 -9.45 9.14
C LEU A 725 18.50 -10.51 8.62
N ARG A 726 18.98 -11.63 8.06
CA ARG A 726 18.13 -12.76 7.67
C ARG A 726 17.33 -13.35 8.84
N LYS A 727 17.89 -13.36 10.07
CA LYS A 727 17.17 -13.84 11.26
C LYS A 727 16.00 -12.94 11.66
N SER A 728 16.05 -11.65 11.30
CA SER A 728 15.02 -10.65 11.59
C SER A 728 14.21 -10.25 10.35
N SER A 729 14.23 -11.07 9.28
CA SER A 729 13.54 -10.77 8.02
C SER A 729 12.04 -10.56 8.22
N ASN A 730 11.40 -11.31 9.11
CA ASN A 730 9.96 -11.23 9.34
C ASN A 730 9.51 -9.83 9.76
N LEU A 731 10.23 -9.21 10.70
CA LEU A 731 9.95 -7.84 11.13
C LEU A 731 10.05 -6.87 9.95
N ILE A 732 11.12 -6.95 9.16
CA ILE A 732 11.35 -6.05 8.02
C ILE A 732 10.26 -6.24 6.96
N LEU A 733 9.89 -7.49 6.65
CA LEU A 733 8.82 -7.82 5.71
C LEU A 733 7.45 -7.31 6.20
N ASN A 734 7.14 -7.44 7.49
CA ASN A 734 5.90 -6.93 8.07
C ASN A 734 5.81 -5.40 7.99
N LEU A 735 6.93 -4.70 8.21
CA LEU A 735 6.98 -3.23 8.04
C LEU A 735 6.73 -2.81 6.60
N PHE A 736 7.29 -3.52 5.61
CA PHE A 736 6.99 -3.26 4.20
C PHE A 736 5.54 -3.56 3.85
N SER A 737 4.95 -4.62 4.42
CA SER A 737 3.54 -4.97 4.22
C SER A 737 2.59 -3.86 4.69
N LEU A 738 2.94 -3.15 5.77
CA LEU A 738 2.15 -2.02 6.28
C LEU A 738 2.28 -0.73 5.44
N MET A 739 3.28 -0.65 4.56
CA MET A 739 3.54 0.54 3.73
C MET A 739 2.96 0.44 2.31
N VAL A 740 2.38 -0.69 1.91
CA VAL A 740 1.91 -0.94 0.54
C VAL A 740 0.88 0.12 0.06
N ASP A 741 0.06 0.63 0.96
CA ASP A 741 -0.97 1.64 0.65
C ASP A 741 -0.58 3.09 1.00
N ALA A 742 0.68 3.36 1.35
CA ALA A 742 1.16 4.70 1.73
C ALA A 742 1.34 5.68 0.54
N ASN A 743 0.89 5.32 -0.67
CA ASN A 743 1.03 6.08 -1.92
C ASN A 743 2.46 6.57 -2.26
N ILE A 744 3.49 5.95 -1.70
CA ILE A 744 4.90 6.30 -1.98
C ILE A 744 5.24 5.97 -3.46
N PRO A 745 5.96 6.83 -4.21
CA PRO A 745 6.11 6.71 -5.66
C PRO A 745 6.54 5.34 -6.19
N ASP A 746 7.63 4.76 -5.69
CA ASP A 746 8.12 3.46 -6.15
C ASP A 746 7.29 2.28 -5.65
N ILE A 747 6.69 2.40 -4.45
CA ILE A 747 5.79 1.38 -3.90
C ILE A 747 4.49 1.34 -4.70
N LYS A 748 3.93 2.51 -5.05
CA LYS A 748 2.69 2.65 -5.82
C LYS A 748 2.77 2.00 -7.19
N PHE A 749 3.96 1.95 -7.79
CA PHE A 749 4.12 1.37 -9.11
C PHE A 749 4.00 -0.16 -9.13
N ASP A 750 4.44 -0.85 -8.07
CA ASP A 750 4.49 -2.31 -8.03
C ASP A 750 4.00 -2.84 -6.68
N LYS A 751 2.82 -2.34 -6.24
CA LYS A 751 2.25 -2.55 -4.91
C LYS A 751 2.26 -4.03 -4.49
N ASP A 752 1.84 -4.92 -5.39
CA ASP A 752 1.69 -6.35 -5.09
C ASP A 752 3.02 -7.10 -4.98
N LYS A 753 4.11 -6.54 -5.52
CA LYS A 753 5.43 -7.19 -5.52
C LYS A 753 6.42 -6.58 -4.52
N VAL A 754 6.08 -5.50 -3.82
CA VAL A 754 6.98 -4.81 -2.87
C VAL A 754 7.56 -5.78 -1.85
N VAL A 755 6.69 -6.52 -1.14
CA VAL A 755 7.11 -7.49 -0.12
C VAL A 755 7.87 -8.65 -0.76
N TYR A 756 7.43 -9.13 -1.92
CA TYR A 756 8.07 -10.22 -2.65
C TYR A 756 9.52 -9.89 -3.06
N LYS A 757 9.76 -8.70 -3.60
CA LYS A 757 11.11 -8.28 -4.04
C LYS A 757 12.10 -8.19 -2.88
N VAL A 758 11.64 -7.71 -1.72
CA VAL A 758 12.47 -7.70 -0.51
C VAL A 758 12.72 -9.13 -0.02
N LYS A 759 11.68 -9.97 0.00
CA LYS A 759 11.77 -11.38 0.40
C LYS A 759 12.77 -12.17 -0.44
N GLU A 760 12.74 -11.99 -1.76
CA GLU A 760 13.64 -12.66 -2.70
C GLU A 760 15.12 -12.36 -2.39
N ARG A 761 15.42 -11.10 -2.06
CA ARG A 761 16.77 -10.64 -1.69
C ARG A 761 17.24 -11.17 -0.34
N PHE A 762 16.33 -11.52 0.55
CA PHE A 762 16.67 -12.24 1.77
C PHE A 762 17.00 -13.72 1.52
N CYS A 763 16.67 -14.29 0.36
CA CYS A 763 16.91 -15.69 -0.03
C CYS A 763 16.45 -16.71 1.05
N LEU A 764 15.27 -16.50 1.63
CA LEU A 764 14.75 -17.29 2.78
C LEU A 764 14.50 -18.77 2.46
N GLN A 765 14.36 -19.11 1.18
CA GLN A 765 14.24 -20.48 0.69
C GLN A 765 15.55 -21.28 0.76
N MET A 766 16.69 -20.60 0.91
CA MET A 766 18.02 -21.22 0.96
C MET A 766 18.46 -21.47 2.40
N SER A 767 19.24 -22.53 2.62
CA SER A 767 19.93 -22.74 3.89
C SER A 767 20.92 -21.60 4.18
N GLU A 768 21.37 -21.46 5.43
CA GLU A 768 22.33 -20.41 5.80
C GLU A 768 23.65 -20.53 5.02
N SER A 769 24.16 -21.75 4.81
CA SER A 769 25.37 -21.99 4.02
C SER A 769 25.21 -21.63 2.55
N ASP A 770 24.09 -22.05 1.94
CA ASP A 770 23.84 -21.78 0.51
C ASP A 770 23.62 -20.28 0.27
N ALA A 771 22.95 -19.61 1.21
CA ALA A 771 22.75 -18.18 1.17
C ALA A 771 24.05 -17.39 1.26
N ILE A 772 25.00 -17.82 2.10
CA ILE A 772 26.33 -17.20 2.19
C ILE A 772 27.10 -17.42 0.88
N MET A 773 27.09 -18.63 0.32
CA MET A 773 27.73 -18.91 -0.97
C MET A 773 27.14 -18.07 -2.10
N TYR A 774 25.81 -17.94 -2.15
CA TYR A 774 25.13 -17.05 -3.09
C TYR A 774 25.57 -15.59 -2.90
N PHE A 775 25.64 -15.12 -1.66
CA PHE A 775 26.06 -13.75 -1.36
C PHE A 775 27.53 -13.50 -1.70
N GLU A 776 28.41 -14.48 -1.50
CA GLU A 776 29.82 -14.41 -1.91
C GLU A 776 29.97 -14.32 -3.42
N GLN A 777 29.21 -15.14 -4.17
CA GLN A 777 29.17 -15.04 -5.62
C GLN A 777 28.68 -13.65 -6.05
N LEU A 778 27.67 -13.11 -5.39
CA LEU A 778 27.11 -11.79 -5.67
C LEU A 778 28.10 -10.64 -5.42
N ILE A 779 28.93 -10.71 -4.36
CA ILE A 779 30.05 -9.77 -4.17
C ILE A 779 31.05 -9.91 -5.33
N THR A 780 31.42 -11.14 -5.67
CA THR A 780 32.40 -11.43 -6.73
C THR A 780 31.92 -10.94 -8.10
N ASP A 781 30.65 -11.16 -8.43
CA ASP A 781 30.00 -10.69 -9.66
C ASP A 781 29.91 -9.18 -9.69
N SER A 782 29.59 -8.55 -8.55
CA SER A 782 29.55 -7.09 -8.47
C SER A 782 30.93 -6.49 -8.68
N VAL A 783 31.99 -7.14 -8.18
CA VAL A 783 33.37 -6.71 -8.44
C VAL A 783 33.81 -7.00 -9.87
N SER A 784 33.46 -8.16 -10.44
CA SER A 784 33.84 -8.52 -11.82
C SER A 784 33.09 -7.69 -12.86
N ALA A 785 31.85 -7.29 -12.58
CA ALA A 785 31.08 -6.35 -13.40
C ALA A 785 31.69 -4.95 -13.45
N LEU A 786 32.54 -4.57 -12.47
CA LEU A 786 33.36 -3.36 -12.52
C LEU A 786 34.54 -3.49 -13.49
N PHE A 787 34.85 -4.70 -13.96
CA PHE A 787 35.91 -4.96 -14.93
C PHE A 787 35.38 -5.37 -16.31
N PRO A 788 34.82 -4.43 -17.09
CA PRO A 788 34.81 -4.57 -18.53
C PRO A 788 35.97 -3.77 -19.12
N GLN A 789 37.04 -4.44 -19.55
CA GLN A 789 38.04 -3.90 -20.49
C GLN A 789 37.43 -3.50 -21.87
N ILE A 790 36.10 -3.58 -22.03
CA ILE A 790 35.40 -3.47 -23.32
C ILE A 790 34.27 -2.42 -23.31
N ILE A 791 33.61 -2.14 -22.17
CA ILE A 791 32.49 -1.16 -22.11
C ILE A 791 33.01 0.29 -22.07
N ASP A 792 34.12 0.56 -21.37
CA ASP A 792 34.74 1.90 -21.36
C ASP A 792 35.31 2.29 -22.74
N ARG A 793 35.73 1.31 -23.55
CA ARG A 793 36.15 1.60 -24.94
C ARG A 793 34.97 1.94 -25.83
N MET A 794 33.82 1.29 -25.67
CA MET A 794 32.63 1.60 -26.46
C MET A 794 31.98 2.93 -26.05
N HIS A 795 32.00 3.29 -24.76
CA HIS A 795 31.47 4.58 -24.30
C HIS A 795 32.34 5.75 -24.77
N ASN A 796 33.67 5.60 -24.78
CA ASN A 796 34.60 6.59 -25.33
C ASN A 796 34.54 6.67 -26.87
N LEU A 797 34.33 5.55 -27.58
CA LEU A 797 34.15 5.56 -29.04
C LEU A 797 32.83 6.23 -29.45
N ALA A 798 31.76 6.04 -28.66
CA ALA A 798 30.46 6.69 -28.89
C ALA A 798 30.47 8.19 -28.61
N GLN A 799 31.33 8.67 -27.69
CA GLN A 799 31.57 10.11 -27.50
C GLN A 799 32.44 10.71 -28.61
N TYR A 800 33.44 9.97 -29.11
CA TYR A 800 34.29 10.41 -30.24
C TYR A 800 33.54 10.47 -31.58
N MET A 801 32.49 9.65 -31.75
CA MET A 801 31.61 9.67 -32.93
C MET A 801 30.51 10.76 -32.86
N ARG A 802 30.38 11.48 -31.74
CA ARG A 802 29.42 12.58 -31.54
C ARG A 802 30.06 13.96 -31.43
N SER A 803 31.39 14.04 -31.39
CA SER A 803 32.20 15.22 -31.70
C SER A 803 32.56 15.21 -33.19
#